data_AF-A0A823IVU3-F1
#
_entry.id   AF-A0A823IVU3-F1
#
_cell.length_a   1.000
_cell.length_b   1.000
_cell.length_c   1.000
_cell.angle_alpha   90.00
_cell.angle_beta   90.00
_cell.angle_gamma   90.00
#
_symmetry.space_group_name_H-M   'P 1'
#
loop_
_entity.id
_entity.type
_entity.pdbx_description
1 polymer ?
#
loop_
_entity_poly.entity_id
_entity_poly.type
_entity_poly.pdbx_seq_one_letter_code
_entity_poly.pdbx_strand_id
1 'polypeptide(L)'
;MTTKLKTSDTDLIELSGKWVYQHPKEGTELKVNGKIYIVKEAEYNKSSGLDYMIVENTTTGEISMVFEGTQGTQDFLTDGTLPGSIPNTQLREADAAYKKESQKYNIKNVAGNSLGGGLSNYVASKNDDIRSVTYNPAILPKGTYDKNNPRITNYLSEYDPLTLGERGMGYGDRLPGESHILQNNVPWLQTILSNHTGYDDAGVTVNGKNIPIDADAYLPVGIWSGKVLTGGKGQKIDMNPDNIRILANSLRTQMTEQVNMGQFYLDTAVDLVNNEGSHLDDRTVSLQQSFDNLLAESEFGGIITSLANYSSFRDGLERANPVCFGALDVMQRVRTLPVLGELLDVVSGSFLSVGGFLTDIPILIVDLVLKIEDAMDQVSKVKMQAVPELFKGIDNQYLSDAMVAELKEHYKILDDNKDIVVKQVLTFSSQVTYVSNELEKADKLLSATQKVQSVGAPPATQSYVLKKSKALKNGMGKKQQLLDKNYKAFTYKTTSLLIPALSGIYSIVNQLKQAIKSAIQHLLILQYGFSRVKIPFTDIDNQVREQISEYIRKLQEILLTVKGVGSAVKDLQSNLPNVLAAYRPYIDTALFDGTKFHDVILLNKAAANIFHSAEMVFGDIKHQLSGNDSAAISALDKLAVKTSKNMKILLEQIKRGSINV
;
A
#
# COMPACT_ATOMS: atom_id res chain seq x y z
N MET A 1 28.94 -10.25 23.62
CA MET A 1 27.59 -10.84 23.75
C MET A 1 26.94 -10.78 22.38
N THR A 2 26.75 -11.93 21.73
CA THR A 2 26.03 -12.04 20.45
C THR A 2 24.58 -11.64 20.68
N THR A 3 24.18 -10.48 20.16
CA THR A 3 22.77 -10.10 20.04
C THR A 3 22.05 -11.25 19.33
N LYS A 4 21.10 -11.91 20.01
CA LYS A 4 20.20 -12.89 19.38
C LYS A 4 19.69 -12.29 18.07
N LEU A 5 19.85 -13.02 16.97
CA LEU A 5 19.31 -12.64 15.67
C LEU A 5 17.80 -12.44 15.86
N LYS A 6 17.32 -11.24 15.54
CA LYS A 6 15.90 -10.92 15.55
C LYS A 6 15.25 -11.52 14.31
N THR A 7 13.95 -11.77 14.35
CA THR A 7 13.17 -12.05 13.14
C THR A 7 13.37 -10.88 12.16
N SER A 8 13.76 -11.17 10.92
CA SER A 8 14.01 -10.10 9.94
C SER A 8 12.71 -9.57 9.37
N ASP A 9 12.76 -8.34 8.89
CA ASP A 9 11.59 -7.65 8.33
C ASP A 9 11.08 -8.39 7.09
N THR A 10 11.99 -8.94 6.28
CA THR A 10 11.66 -9.81 5.14
C THR A 10 10.84 -11.02 5.55
N ASP A 11 11.22 -11.69 6.65
CA ASP A 11 10.48 -12.86 7.15
C ASP A 11 9.07 -12.44 7.58
N LEU A 12 8.92 -11.29 8.25
CA LEU A 12 7.61 -10.77 8.69
C LEU A 12 6.73 -10.34 7.50
N ILE A 13 7.32 -9.75 6.46
CA ILE A 13 6.62 -9.40 5.21
C ILE A 13 6.09 -10.68 4.55
N GLU A 14 6.92 -11.70 4.36
CA GLU A 14 6.49 -12.97 3.73
C GLU A 14 5.44 -13.72 4.56
N LEU A 15 5.63 -13.78 5.89
CA LEU A 15 4.63 -14.34 6.79
C LEU A 15 3.27 -13.63 6.64
N SER A 16 3.28 -12.31 6.51
CA SER A 16 2.08 -11.48 6.46
C SER A 16 1.40 -11.41 5.09
N GLY A 17 2.15 -11.49 3.99
CA GLY A 17 1.62 -11.38 2.63
C GLY A 17 1.36 -12.72 1.95
N LYS A 18 1.95 -13.82 2.46
CA LYS A 18 1.85 -15.16 1.85
C LYS A 18 1.30 -16.19 2.81
N TRP A 19 1.97 -16.42 3.94
CA TRP A 19 1.71 -17.62 4.74
C TRP A 19 0.43 -17.57 5.55
N VAL A 20 0.07 -16.41 6.13
CA VAL A 20 -1.16 -16.29 6.94
C VAL A 20 -2.42 -16.62 6.12
N TYR A 21 -2.46 -16.21 4.85
CA TYR A 21 -3.58 -16.45 3.92
C TYR A 21 -3.75 -17.90 3.47
N GLN A 22 -2.78 -18.78 3.76
CA GLN A 22 -2.89 -20.23 3.50
C GLN A 22 -3.58 -20.98 4.64
N HIS A 23 -3.98 -20.27 5.70
CA HIS A 23 -4.57 -20.82 6.92
C HIS A 23 -3.81 -22.01 7.51
N PRO A 24 -2.47 -21.92 7.68
CA PRO A 24 -1.68 -23.02 8.20
C PRO A 24 -2.10 -23.37 9.63
N LYS A 25 -2.21 -24.67 9.91
CA LYS A 25 -2.64 -25.20 11.22
C LYS A 25 -1.49 -25.24 12.21
N GLU A 26 -1.80 -25.35 13.49
CA GLU A 26 -0.80 -25.62 14.54
C GLU A 26 0.07 -26.83 14.16
N GLY A 27 1.39 -26.71 14.40
CA GLY A 27 2.39 -27.70 14.07
C GLY A 27 2.87 -27.68 12.61
N THR A 28 2.27 -26.85 11.74
CA THR A 28 2.73 -26.70 10.35
C THR A 28 4.12 -26.06 10.31
N GLU A 29 5.02 -26.67 9.54
CA GLU A 29 6.33 -26.11 9.23
C GLU A 29 6.22 -25.17 8.01
N LEU A 30 6.69 -23.94 8.16
CA LEU A 30 6.71 -22.92 7.11
C LEU A 30 8.17 -22.62 6.74
N LYS A 31 8.47 -22.62 5.44
CA LYS A 31 9.80 -22.25 4.93
C LYS A 31 9.77 -20.81 4.44
N VAL A 32 10.19 -19.90 5.31
CA VAL A 32 10.14 -18.44 5.11
C VAL A 32 11.56 -17.94 4.84
N ASN A 33 11.83 -17.37 3.67
CA ASN A 33 13.15 -16.83 3.32
C ASN A 33 14.32 -17.81 3.55
N GLY A 34 14.07 -19.11 3.34
CA GLY A 34 15.04 -20.19 3.59
C GLY A 34 15.24 -20.58 5.06
N LYS A 35 14.51 -19.98 6.00
CA LYS A 35 14.48 -20.32 7.42
C LYS A 35 13.21 -21.10 7.74
N ILE A 36 13.26 -21.87 8.83
CA ILE A 36 12.14 -22.72 9.27
C ILE A 36 11.37 -22.04 10.41
N TYR A 37 10.07 -21.95 10.23
CA TYR A 37 9.12 -21.47 11.23
C TYR A 37 8.12 -22.57 11.56
N ILE A 38 7.64 -22.61 12.81
CA ILE A 38 6.58 -23.54 13.22
C ILE A 38 5.39 -22.73 13.71
N VAL A 39 4.20 -23.05 13.21
CA VAL A 39 2.94 -22.48 13.72
C VAL A 39 2.66 -23.06 15.11
N LYS A 40 2.57 -22.18 16.11
CA LYS A 40 2.31 -22.52 17.52
C LYS A 40 0.82 -22.49 17.85
N GLU A 41 0.09 -21.60 17.19
CA GLU A 41 -1.35 -21.43 17.36
C GLU A 41 -1.88 -20.68 16.14
N ALA A 42 -3.14 -20.90 15.80
CA ALA A 42 -3.82 -20.09 14.79
C ALA A 42 -5.33 -20.08 15.03
N GLU A 43 -5.96 -18.95 14.72
CA GLU A 43 -7.40 -18.78 14.78
C GLU A 43 -7.86 -18.15 13.45
N TYR A 44 -8.74 -18.84 12.72
CA TYR A 44 -9.23 -18.42 11.41
C TYR A 44 -10.75 -18.55 11.33
N ASN A 45 -11.38 -17.85 10.37
CA ASN A 45 -12.82 -17.86 10.09
C ASN A 45 -13.67 -17.42 11.29
N LYS A 46 -13.17 -16.47 12.08
CA LYS A 46 -13.92 -15.96 13.22
C LYS A 46 -15.12 -15.14 12.73
N SER A 47 -16.26 -15.24 13.42
CA SER A 47 -17.46 -14.46 13.04
C SER A 47 -17.27 -12.95 13.11
N SER A 48 -16.22 -12.49 13.78
CA SER A 48 -15.83 -11.08 13.83
C SER A 48 -14.88 -10.64 12.71
N GLY A 49 -14.43 -11.58 11.86
CA GLY A 49 -13.46 -11.32 10.78
C GLY A 49 -12.02 -11.10 11.27
N LEU A 50 -11.70 -11.45 12.51
CA LEU A 50 -10.33 -11.38 13.04
C LEU A 50 -9.66 -12.75 12.93
N ASP A 51 -8.68 -12.84 12.03
CA ASP A 51 -7.89 -14.04 11.79
C ASP A 51 -6.39 -13.77 12.04
N TYR A 52 -5.69 -14.76 12.63
CA TYR A 52 -4.26 -14.64 12.94
C TYR A 52 -3.57 -15.99 13.12
N MET A 53 -2.24 -15.98 13.02
CA MET A 53 -1.38 -17.07 13.44
C MET A 53 -0.26 -16.62 14.37
N ILE A 54 0.25 -17.55 15.17
CA ILE A 54 1.43 -17.37 16.01
C ILE A 54 2.50 -18.31 15.48
N VAL A 55 3.67 -17.76 15.17
CA VAL A 55 4.78 -18.52 14.60
C VAL A 55 6.05 -18.34 15.42
N GLU A 56 6.82 -19.41 15.55
CA GLU A 56 8.13 -19.41 16.19
C GLU A 56 9.22 -19.59 15.13
N ASN A 57 10.19 -18.68 15.08
CA ASN A 57 11.40 -18.89 14.32
C ASN A 57 12.26 -19.95 15.04
N THR A 58 12.42 -21.12 14.44
CA THR A 58 13.12 -22.26 15.06
C THR A 58 14.61 -22.02 15.32
N THR A 59 15.22 -21.05 14.61
CA THR A 59 16.64 -20.71 14.78
C THR A 59 16.85 -19.76 15.95
N THR A 60 15.92 -18.83 16.19
CA THR A 60 16.10 -17.75 17.19
C THR A 60 15.25 -17.95 18.45
N GLY A 61 14.20 -18.77 18.36
CA GLY A 61 13.16 -18.96 19.36
C GLY A 61 12.26 -17.72 19.50
N GLU A 62 12.33 -16.77 18.56
CA GLU A 62 11.51 -15.56 18.60
C GLU A 62 10.11 -15.85 18.07
N ILE A 63 9.10 -15.38 18.81
CA ILE A 63 7.69 -15.62 18.49
C ILE A 63 7.07 -14.35 17.92
N SER A 64 6.34 -14.50 16.82
CA SER A 64 5.62 -13.43 16.16
C SER A 64 4.15 -13.78 16.01
N MET A 65 3.27 -12.79 16.18
CA MET A 65 1.86 -12.90 15.86
C MET A 65 1.61 -12.22 14.52
N VAL A 66 0.92 -12.89 13.61
CA VAL A 66 0.70 -12.42 12.24
C VAL A 66 -0.80 -12.35 12.01
N PHE A 67 -1.32 -11.13 11.82
CA PHE A 67 -2.72 -10.89 11.54
C PHE A 67 -2.99 -10.99 10.04
N GLU A 68 -4.10 -11.63 9.70
CA GLU A 68 -4.58 -11.72 8.32
C GLU A 68 -5.32 -10.42 7.94
N GLY A 69 -5.16 -10.00 6.68
CA GLY A 69 -6.04 -9.01 6.08
C GLY A 69 -7.33 -9.65 5.58
N THR A 70 -8.28 -8.84 5.11
CA THR A 70 -9.53 -9.38 4.56
C THR A 70 -9.28 -10.16 3.26
N GLN A 71 -9.86 -11.35 3.12
CA GLN A 71 -9.72 -12.15 1.90
C GLN A 71 -10.67 -11.64 0.79
N GLY A 72 -10.11 -10.85 -0.12
CA GLY A 72 -10.75 -10.53 -1.41
C GLY A 72 -11.34 -9.13 -1.53
N THR A 73 -11.50 -8.68 -2.78
CA THR A 73 -12.09 -7.38 -3.13
C THR A 73 -13.51 -7.22 -2.61
N GLN A 74 -14.27 -8.32 -2.51
CA GLN A 74 -15.65 -8.31 -2.01
C GLN A 74 -15.72 -7.96 -0.53
N ASP A 75 -14.71 -8.34 0.26
CA ASP A 75 -14.68 -8.19 1.71
C ASP A 75 -13.99 -6.87 2.13
N PHE A 76 -13.08 -6.37 1.28
CA PHE A 76 -12.54 -5.00 1.34
C PHE A 76 -13.61 -3.92 1.09
N LEU A 77 -14.58 -4.21 0.21
CA LEU A 77 -15.65 -3.27 -0.16
C LEU A 77 -16.74 -3.20 0.93
N THR A 78 -17.08 -4.31 1.60
CA THR A 78 -18.29 -4.47 2.46
C THR A 78 -18.26 -3.76 3.81
N ASP A 79 -17.10 -3.35 4.31
CA ASP A 79 -16.97 -2.92 5.72
C ASP A 79 -17.47 -1.51 6.06
N GLY A 80 -18.07 -0.78 5.11
CA GLY A 80 -18.92 0.40 5.39
C GLY A 80 -18.28 1.55 6.18
N THR A 81 -16.96 1.51 6.35
CA THR A 81 -16.14 2.57 6.94
C THR A 81 -15.61 3.48 5.83
N LEU A 82 -15.05 4.64 6.19
CA LEU A 82 -14.30 5.44 5.22
C LEU A 82 -13.33 4.53 4.46
N PRO A 83 -13.09 4.71 3.15
CA PRO A 83 -12.01 4.01 2.47
C PRO A 83 -10.73 4.11 3.32
N GLY A 84 -10.26 2.96 3.80
CA GLY A 84 -9.06 2.80 4.63
C GLY A 84 -9.23 2.76 6.15
N SER A 85 -10.36 3.09 6.79
CA SER A 85 -10.39 3.15 8.27
C SER A 85 -10.93 1.88 8.96
N ILE A 86 -10.06 1.12 9.63
CA ILE A 86 -10.43 -0.10 10.36
C ILE A 86 -11.52 0.15 11.43
N PRO A 87 -12.58 -0.67 11.52
CA PRO A 87 -13.58 -0.57 12.59
C PRO A 87 -12.94 -0.65 13.98
N ASN A 88 -13.37 0.24 14.89
CA ASN A 88 -12.88 0.26 16.27
C ASN A 88 -13.10 -1.07 17.03
N THR A 89 -14.12 -1.84 16.68
CA THR A 89 -14.40 -3.16 17.25
C THR A 89 -13.28 -4.14 16.90
N GLN A 90 -12.92 -4.25 15.62
CA GLN A 90 -11.87 -5.14 15.14
C GLN A 90 -10.49 -4.76 15.69
N LEU A 91 -10.18 -3.45 15.80
CA LEU A 91 -8.97 -2.97 16.48
C LEU A 91 -8.90 -3.43 17.94
N ARG A 92 -10.02 -3.35 18.67
CA ARG A 92 -10.10 -3.77 20.08
C ARG A 92 -9.99 -5.28 20.23
N GLU A 93 -10.58 -6.03 19.32
CA GLU A 93 -10.50 -7.49 19.31
C GLU A 93 -9.07 -7.96 19.01
N ALA A 94 -8.35 -7.32 18.09
CA ALA A 94 -6.95 -7.63 17.82
C ALA A 94 -6.06 -7.39 19.06
N ASP A 95 -6.25 -6.27 19.78
CA ASP A 95 -5.53 -6.00 21.04
C ASP A 95 -5.92 -6.99 22.15
N ALA A 96 -7.19 -7.40 22.22
CA ALA A 96 -7.63 -8.43 23.17
C ALA A 96 -7.03 -9.81 22.85
N ALA A 97 -7.00 -10.20 21.58
CA ALA A 97 -6.37 -11.43 21.10
C ALA A 97 -4.88 -11.42 21.42
N TYR A 98 -4.16 -10.34 21.08
CA TYR A 98 -2.76 -10.17 21.45
C TYR A 98 -2.52 -10.35 22.95
N LYS A 99 -3.34 -9.71 23.81
CA LYS A 99 -3.22 -9.81 25.27
C LYS A 99 -3.48 -11.21 25.80
N LYS A 100 -4.45 -11.93 25.23
CA LYS A 100 -4.72 -13.34 25.55
C LYS A 100 -3.51 -14.21 25.20
N GLU A 101 -3.05 -14.10 23.96
CA GLU A 101 -1.97 -14.94 23.44
C GLU A 101 -0.62 -14.63 24.10
N SER A 102 -0.39 -13.38 24.50
CA SER A 102 0.82 -12.98 25.24
C SER A 102 0.91 -13.55 26.65
N GLN A 103 -0.18 -14.10 27.19
CA GLN A 103 -0.12 -14.85 28.46
C GLN A 103 0.49 -16.24 28.26
N LYS A 104 0.39 -16.81 27.05
CA LYS A 104 0.89 -18.13 26.68
C LYS A 104 2.25 -18.06 25.98
N TYR A 105 2.45 -17.04 25.16
CA TYR A 105 3.65 -16.87 24.33
C TYR A 105 4.35 -15.55 24.60
N ASN A 106 5.69 -15.57 24.58
CA ASN A 106 6.50 -14.36 24.67
C ASN A 106 6.61 -13.67 23.31
N ILE A 107 5.50 -13.12 22.82
CA ILE A 107 5.38 -12.48 21.50
C ILE A 107 6.28 -11.23 21.44
N LYS A 108 7.14 -11.15 20.42
CA LYS A 108 8.06 -10.01 20.21
C LYS A 108 7.70 -9.15 19.02
N ASN A 109 7.03 -9.71 18.02
CA ASN A 109 6.59 -8.99 16.85
C ASN A 109 5.11 -9.20 16.57
N VAL A 110 4.49 -8.16 16.04
CA VAL A 110 3.21 -8.25 15.32
C VAL A 110 3.42 -7.86 13.87
N ALA A 111 2.85 -8.62 12.95
CA ALA A 111 2.96 -8.34 11.52
C ALA A 111 1.64 -8.58 10.80
N GLY A 112 1.49 -7.96 9.63
CA GLY A 112 0.26 -8.08 8.85
C GLY A 112 0.32 -7.29 7.55
N ASN A 113 -0.50 -7.72 6.59
CA ASN A 113 -0.72 -7.05 5.32
C ASN A 113 -2.14 -6.49 5.26
N SER A 114 -2.34 -5.39 4.52
CA SER A 114 -3.66 -4.77 4.38
C SER A 114 -4.28 -4.42 5.74
N LEU A 115 -5.53 -4.83 5.97
CA LEU A 115 -6.21 -4.76 7.27
C LEU A 115 -5.36 -5.33 8.42
N GLY A 116 -4.73 -6.51 8.23
CA GLY A 116 -3.85 -7.13 9.23
C GLY A 116 -2.66 -6.24 9.61
N GLY A 117 -2.16 -5.46 8.67
CA GLY A 117 -1.12 -4.47 8.91
C GLY A 117 -1.59 -3.34 9.82
N GLY A 118 -2.78 -2.79 9.58
CA GLY A 118 -3.35 -1.77 10.46
C GLY A 118 -3.72 -2.32 11.85
N LEU A 119 -4.18 -3.58 11.96
CA LEU A 119 -4.37 -4.26 13.25
C LEU A 119 -3.03 -4.35 14.02
N SER A 120 -1.96 -4.77 13.34
CA SER A 120 -0.61 -4.86 13.92
C SER A 120 -0.10 -3.51 14.44
N ASN A 121 -0.25 -2.46 13.64
CA ASN A 121 0.12 -1.09 14.00
C ASN A 121 -0.64 -0.61 15.23
N TYR A 122 -1.94 -0.91 15.32
CA TYR A 122 -2.76 -0.56 16.48
C TYR A 122 -2.29 -1.28 17.75
N VAL A 123 -2.04 -2.59 17.66
CA VAL A 123 -1.53 -3.40 18.78
C VAL A 123 -0.19 -2.86 19.28
N ALA A 124 0.78 -2.61 18.39
CA ALA A 124 2.09 -2.07 18.79
C ALA A 124 2.04 -0.62 19.30
N SER A 125 1.03 0.16 18.89
CA SER A 125 0.80 1.51 19.43
C SER A 125 0.21 1.49 20.84
N LYS A 126 -0.33 0.36 21.31
CA LYS A 126 -0.95 0.20 22.64
C LYS A 126 -0.09 -0.57 23.64
N ASN A 127 0.98 -1.22 23.17
CA ASN A 127 1.78 -2.14 23.97
C ASN A 127 3.27 -1.87 23.72
N ASP A 128 4.02 -1.44 24.75
CA ASP A 128 5.35 -0.83 24.60
C ASP A 128 6.49 -1.81 24.27
N ASP A 129 6.28 -3.11 24.46
CA ASP A 129 7.31 -4.15 24.34
C ASP A 129 7.29 -4.92 23.00
N ILE A 130 6.48 -4.47 22.03
CA ILE A 130 6.27 -5.17 20.76
C ILE A 130 6.75 -4.31 19.59
N ARG A 131 7.37 -4.98 18.63
CA ARG A 131 7.70 -4.43 17.33
C ARG A 131 6.59 -4.71 16.30
N SER A 132 6.24 -3.73 15.46
CA SER A 132 5.38 -3.97 14.30
C SER A 132 6.16 -3.83 12.99
N VAL A 133 5.98 -4.80 12.10
CA VAL A 133 6.43 -4.73 10.70
C VAL A 133 5.26 -5.08 9.81
N THR A 134 4.91 -4.19 8.89
CA THR A 134 3.71 -4.33 8.06
C THR A 134 4.05 -4.15 6.60
N TYR A 135 3.25 -4.76 5.73
CA TYR A 135 3.34 -4.60 4.28
C TYR A 135 2.00 -4.10 3.74
N ASN A 136 1.97 -2.96 3.04
CA ASN A 136 0.74 -2.32 2.56
C ASN A 136 -0.37 -2.24 3.64
N PRO A 137 -0.09 -1.77 4.87
CA PRO A 137 -1.09 -1.68 5.94
C PRO A 137 -2.20 -0.69 5.59
N ALA A 138 -3.43 -1.03 5.96
CA ALA A 138 -4.52 -0.07 6.03
C ALA A 138 -4.26 1.01 7.08
N ILE A 139 -4.68 2.24 6.80
CA ILE A 139 -4.58 3.34 7.78
C ILE A 139 -5.40 3.09 9.04
N LEU A 140 -4.95 3.67 10.15
CA LEU A 140 -5.76 3.70 11.36
C LEU A 140 -6.89 4.74 11.25
N PRO A 141 -7.95 4.64 12.09
CA PRO A 141 -8.97 5.67 12.18
C PRO A 141 -8.41 7.06 12.41
N LYS A 142 -9.22 8.11 12.17
CA LYS A 142 -8.77 9.48 12.41
C LYS A 142 -8.30 9.66 13.86
N GLY A 143 -7.04 10.02 14.03
CA GLY A 143 -6.39 10.19 15.32
C GLY A 143 -5.00 10.80 15.17
N THR A 144 -4.33 11.03 16.30
CA THR A 144 -2.93 11.45 16.34
C THR A 144 -2.08 10.22 16.65
N TYR A 145 -1.17 9.89 15.74
CA TYR A 145 -0.28 8.75 15.86
C TYR A 145 1.18 9.20 15.87
N ASP A 146 2.01 8.53 16.65
CA ASP A 146 3.43 8.81 16.71
C ASP A 146 4.13 8.26 15.46
N LYS A 147 4.44 9.16 14.51
CA LYS A 147 5.15 8.84 13.27
C LYS A 147 6.63 8.54 13.48
N ASN A 148 7.17 8.82 14.66
CA ASN A 148 8.57 8.57 14.97
C ASN A 148 8.75 7.36 15.88
N ASN A 149 7.69 6.54 16.08
CA ASN A 149 7.78 5.35 16.89
C ASN A 149 8.75 4.34 16.24
N PRO A 150 9.95 4.10 16.81
CA PRO A 150 10.99 3.29 16.18
C PRO A 150 10.67 1.79 16.21
N ARG A 151 9.58 1.39 16.89
CA ARG A 151 9.12 0.00 16.96
C ARG A 151 8.21 -0.37 15.79
N ILE A 152 7.69 0.61 15.05
CA ILE A 152 6.73 0.40 13.98
C ILE A 152 7.38 0.78 12.65
N THR A 153 7.39 -0.17 11.71
CA THR A 153 7.93 0.00 10.38
C THR A 153 6.91 -0.48 9.35
N ASN A 154 6.52 0.41 8.45
CA ASN A 154 5.56 0.13 7.39
C ASN A 154 6.27 0.11 6.04
N TYR A 155 6.13 -0.99 5.33
CA TYR A 155 6.63 -1.16 3.97
C TYR A 155 5.48 -1.00 2.99
N LEU A 156 5.56 -0.03 2.10
CA LEU A 156 4.50 0.33 1.17
C LEU A 156 4.98 0.06 -0.26
N SER A 157 4.35 -0.82 -1.00
CA SER A 157 4.65 -0.96 -2.42
C SER A 157 4.34 0.34 -3.16
N GLU A 158 5.23 0.76 -4.05
CA GLU A 158 5.02 1.92 -4.91
C GLU A 158 3.71 1.84 -5.73
N TYR A 159 3.25 0.61 -6.00
CA TYR A 159 2.07 0.35 -6.81
C TYR A 159 0.89 -0.26 -6.04
N ASP A 160 0.97 -0.32 -4.71
CA ASP A 160 -0.17 -0.80 -3.91
C ASP A 160 -1.38 0.12 -4.10
N PRO A 161 -2.51 -0.40 -4.64
CA PRO A 161 -3.71 0.40 -4.85
C PRO A 161 -4.22 1.04 -3.55
N LEU A 162 -4.11 0.39 -2.40
CA LEU A 162 -4.53 0.96 -1.10
C LEU A 162 -3.70 2.17 -0.72
N THR A 163 -2.40 1.98 -0.65
CA THR A 163 -1.44 3.03 -0.36
C THR A 163 -1.63 4.22 -1.30
N LEU A 164 -1.81 3.98 -2.60
CA LEU A 164 -2.01 5.05 -3.58
C LEU A 164 -3.31 5.82 -3.31
N GLY A 165 -4.40 5.11 -3.05
CA GLY A 165 -5.70 5.69 -2.70
C GLY A 165 -5.63 6.52 -1.42
N GLU A 166 -5.15 5.94 -0.32
CA GLU A 166 -5.08 6.57 0.99
C GLU A 166 -4.13 7.78 0.99
N ARG A 167 -2.96 7.69 0.35
CA ARG A 167 -2.03 8.83 0.22
C ARG A 167 -2.60 9.90 -0.68
N GLY A 168 -3.23 9.52 -1.80
CA GLY A 168 -3.95 10.42 -2.68
C GLY A 168 -5.04 11.19 -1.93
N MET A 169 -5.76 10.52 -1.03
CA MET A 169 -6.80 11.08 -0.16
C MET A 169 -6.26 11.91 1.02
N GLY A 170 -4.94 12.00 1.20
CA GLY A 170 -4.30 12.76 2.28
C GLY A 170 -4.34 12.07 3.64
N TYR A 171 -4.46 10.74 3.67
CA TYR A 171 -4.56 9.96 4.90
C TYR A 171 -3.24 9.39 5.42
N GLY A 172 -2.12 9.62 4.74
CA GLY A 172 -0.81 9.07 5.14
C GLY A 172 -0.39 9.39 6.57
N ASP A 173 -0.95 10.45 7.17
CA ASP A 173 -0.72 10.85 8.56
C ASP A 173 -1.32 9.91 9.61
N ARG A 174 -2.10 8.91 9.18
CA ARG A 174 -2.77 7.93 10.04
C ARG A 174 -1.99 6.61 10.17
N LEU A 175 -0.83 6.49 9.53
CA LEU A 175 0.12 5.41 9.78
C LEU A 175 1.07 5.81 10.93
N PRO A 176 1.13 5.05 12.03
CA PRO A 176 2.15 5.24 13.06
C PRO A 176 3.51 4.72 12.58
N GLY A 177 4.59 5.21 13.19
CA GLY A 177 5.96 4.80 12.90
C GLY A 177 6.47 5.23 11.53
N GLU A 178 7.62 4.65 11.15
CA GLU A 178 8.28 4.96 9.88
C GLU A 178 7.56 4.27 8.71
N SER A 179 7.48 4.94 7.57
CA SER A 179 6.95 4.36 6.32
C SER A 179 7.99 4.44 5.22
N HIS A 180 8.19 3.33 4.52
CA HIS A 180 9.17 3.20 3.44
C HIS A 180 8.47 2.74 2.17
N ILE A 181 8.59 3.53 1.11
CA ILE A 181 8.08 3.16 -0.21
C ILE A 181 9.08 2.22 -0.86
N LEU A 182 8.63 1.03 -1.20
CA LEU A 182 9.39 -0.01 -1.87
C LEU A 182 9.20 0.10 -3.37
N GLN A 183 10.32 0.19 -4.11
CA GLN A 183 10.31 0.05 -5.57
C GLN A 183 10.26 -1.44 -5.90
N ASN A 184 9.09 -2.04 -5.73
CA ASN A 184 8.79 -3.42 -6.07
C ASN A 184 7.52 -3.47 -6.95
N ASN A 185 7.27 -4.65 -7.52
CA ASN A 185 6.12 -4.91 -8.39
C ASN A 185 6.07 -4.03 -9.66
N VAL A 186 4.94 -4.08 -10.39
CA VAL A 186 4.77 -3.38 -11.68
C VAL A 186 3.39 -2.71 -11.79
N PRO A 187 3.25 -1.57 -12.47
CA PRO A 187 1.98 -0.83 -12.57
C PRO A 187 1.07 -1.39 -13.67
N TRP A 188 0.78 -2.68 -13.65
CA TRP A 188 -0.12 -3.32 -14.61
C TRP A 188 -1.47 -3.61 -13.97
N LEU A 189 -2.57 -3.37 -14.68
CA LEU A 189 -3.91 -3.54 -14.11
C LEU A 189 -4.19 -4.98 -13.66
N GLN A 190 -3.65 -5.96 -14.38
CA GLN A 190 -3.78 -7.37 -14.01
C GLN A 190 -3.06 -7.72 -12.71
N THR A 191 -2.14 -6.86 -12.25
CA THR A 191 -1.38 -7.07 -11.00
C THR A 191 -1.90 -6.23 -9.85
N ILE A 192 -3.05 -5.56 -9.98
CA ILE A 192 -3.57 -4.70 -8.90
C ILE A 192 -3.71 -5.45 -7.58
N LEU A 193 -4.25 -6.67 -7.62
CA LEU A 193 -4.42 -7.49 -6.42
C LEU A 193 -3.07 -7.98 -5.88
N SER A 194 -2.21 -8.48 -6.76
CA SER A 194 -0.89 -8.99 -6.36
C SER A 194 0.08 -7.89 -5.93
N ASN A 195 -0.11 -6.66 -6.40
CA ASN A 195 0.61 -5.47 -5.91
C ASN A 195 0.18 -5.11 -4.48
N HIS A 196 -1.09 -5.37 -4.13
CA HIS A 196 -1.63 -5.17 -2.79
C HIS A 196 -1.20 -6.26 -1.81
N THR A 197 -1.35 -7.53 -2.17
CA THR A 197 -0.96 -8.67 -1.32
C THR A 197 0.57 -8.83 -1.24
N GLY A 198 1.27 -8.47 -2.31
CA GLY A 198 2.72 -8.56 -2.44
C GLY A 198 3.23 -9.89 -2.97
N TYR A 199 2.36 -10.87 -3.19
CA TYR A 199 2.76 -12.22 -3.60
C TYR A 199 1.82 -12.78 -4.66
N ASP A 200 2.43 -13.28 -5.74
CA ASP A 200 1.77 -14.11 -6.75
C ASP A 200 2.77 -15.13 -7.28
N ASP A 201 2.57 -16.41 -6.92
CA ASP A 201 3.44 -17.52 -7.30
C ASP A 201 3.44 -17.76 -8.82
N ALA A 202 2.36 -17.37 -9.53
CA ALA A 202 2.33 -17.44 -10.99
C ALA A 202 3.18 -16.33 -11.63
N GLY A 203 3.27 -15.18 -10.95
CA GLY A 203 3.88 -13.97 -11.48
C GLY A 203 3.18 -13.46 -12.74
N VAL A 204 3.89 -12.64 -13.49
CA VAL A 204 3.39 -12.05 -14.74
C VAL A 204 4.21 -12.56 -15.91
N THR A 205 3.53 -13.12 -16.91
CA THR A 205 4.17 -13.50 -18.17
C THR A 205 4.20 -12.31 -19.13
N VAL A 206 5.38 -11.74 -19.35
CA VAL A 206 5.65 -10.69 -20.34
C VAL A 206 6.48 -11.28 -21.48
N ASN A 207 5.95 -11.27 -22.70
CA ASN A 207 6.61 -11.84 -23.88
C ASN A 207 7.17 -13.27 -23.66
N GLY A 208 6.40 -14.13 -22.97
CA GLY A 208 6.80 -15.51 -22.63
C GLY A 208 7.85 -15.63 -21.52
N LYS A 209 8.20 -14.53 -20.83
CA LYS A 209 9.10 -14.49 -19.67
C LYS A 209 8.32 -14.19 -18.40
N ASN A 210 8.63 -14.89 -17.31
CA ASN A 210 7.97 -14.64 -16.04
C ASN A 210 8.68 -13.53 -15.24
N ILE A 211 7.90 -12.56 -14.77
CA ILE A 211 8.28 -11.57 -13.77
C ILE A 211 7.55 -11.96 -12.48
N PRO A 212 8.24 -12.55 -11.49
CA PRO A 212 7.59 -12.92 -10.24
C PRO A 212 7.11 -11.66 -9.49
N ILE A 213 5.97 -11.78 -8.81
CA ILE A 213 5.52 -10.77 -7.85
C ILE A 213 5.82 -11.33 -6.48
N ASP A 214 6.88 -10.79 -5.89
CA ASP A 214 7.44 -11.22 -4.62
C ASP A 214 7.93 -9.95 -3.90
N ALA A 215 7.20 -9.58 -2.84
CA ALA A 215 7.40 -8.32 -2.14
C ALA A 215 8.80 -8.20 -1.51
N ASP A 216 9.43 -9.31 -1.16
CA ASP A 216 10.70 -9.35 -0.45
C ASP A 216 11.91 -9.79 -1.30
N ALA A 217 11.72 -10.39 -2.47
CA ALA A 217 12.80 -10.85 -3.37
C ALA A 217 13.87 -9.80 -3.71
N TYR A 218 13.48 -8.52 -3.81
CA TYR A 218 14.37 -7.43 -4.25
C TYR A 218 14.45 -6.27 -3.26
N LEU A 219 14.12 -6.49 -1.98
CA LEU A 219 14.31 -5.45 -0.97
C LEU A 219 15.81 -5.13 -0.80
N PRO A 220 16.19 -3.85 -0.66
CA PRO A 220 17.58 -3.46 -0.45
C PRO A 220 17.99 -3.82 0.97
N VAL A 221 18.27 -5.09 1.25
CA VAL A 221 18.66 -5.54 2.59
C VAL A 221 20.15 -5.31 2.80
N GLY A 222 20.51 -4.63 3.89
CA GLY A 222 21.89 -4.38 4.26
C GLY A 222 22.60 -5.69 4.59
N ILE A 223 23.74 -5.94 3.94
CA ILE A 223 24.51 -7.20 4.00
C ILE A 223 24.81 -7.64 5.42
N TRP A 224 25.16 -6.69 6.29
CA TRP A 224 25.53 -6.98 7.68
C TRP A 224 24.38 -6.79 8.67
N SER A 225 23.46 -5.86 8.38
CA SER A 225 22.40 -5.53 9.33
C SER A 225 21.20 -6.47 9.21
N GLY A 226 20.99 -7.10 8.04
CA GLY A 226 19.78 -7.85 7.73
C GLY A 226 18.51 -6.99 7.71
N LYS A 227 18.65 -5.66 7.76
CA LYS A 227 17.55 -4.69 7.72
C LYS A 227 17.40 -4.13 6.33
N VAL A 228 16.17 -3.80 5.94
CA VAL A 228 15.92 -3.02 4.73
C VAL A 228 16.58 -1.65 4.87
N LEU A 229 17.37 -1.28 3.87
CA LEU A 229 18.05 0.00 3.77
C LEU A 229 17.01 1.04 3.34
N THR A 230 16.98 2.17 4.02
CA THR A 230 15.97 3.22 3.81
C THR A 230 16.61 4.60 3.60
N GLY A 231 17.92 4.62 3.30
CA GLY A 231 18.71 5.83 3.02
C GLY A 231 19.49 6.40 4.21
N GLY A 232 19.31 5.86 5.42
CA GLY A 232 20.10 6.19 6.61
C GLY A 232 21.49 5.55 6.61
N LYS A 233 22.49 6.25 7.16
CA LYS A 233 23.84 5.69 7.39
C LYS A 233 23.86 4.96 8.73
N GLY A 234 23.96 3.64 8.70
CA GLY A 234 24.15 2.83 9.90
C GLY A 234 25.48 3.12 10.61
N GLN A 235 25.63 2.59 11.82
CA GLN A 235 26.92 2.59 12.51
C GLN A 235 27.96 1.84 11.67
N LYS A 236 29.19 2.34 11.65
CA LYS A 236 30.30 1.65 10.98
C LYS A 236 30.61 0.35 11.70
N ILE A 237 30.79 -0.70 10.93
CA ILE A 237 31.31 -1.97 11.42
C ILE A 237 32.81 -2.07 11.13
N ASP A 238 33.50 -2.85 11.96
CA ASP A 238 34.91 -3.15 11.76
C ASP A 238 35.09 -4.09 10.55
N MET A 239 35.98 -3.77 9.62
CA MET A 239 36.23 -4.54 8.40
C MET A 239 37.22 -5.69 8.65
N ASN A 240 36.85 -6.59 9.56
CA ASN A 240 37.61 -7.78 9.92
C ASN A 240 37.38 -8.93 8.90
N PRO A 241 38.17 -10.04 8.98
CA PRO A 241 38.05 -11.15 8.04
C PRO A 241 36.64 -11.74 7.94
N ASP A 242 35.90 -11.82 9.06
CA ASP A 242 34.53 -12.33 9.08
C ASP A 242 33.56 -11.43 8.31
N ASN A 243 33.63 -10.11 8.52
CA ASN A 243 32.75 -9.17 7.85
C ASN A 243 33.04 -9.05 6.35
N ILE A 244 34.30 -9.22 5.93
CA ILE A 244 34.66 -9.29 4.51
C ILE A 244 34.22 -10.62 3.89
N ARG A 245 34.25 -11.72 4.64
CA ARG A 245 33.70 -13.01 4.21
C ARG A 245 32.19 -12.98 4.03
N ILE A 246 31.47 -12.30 4.93
CA ILE A 246 30.02 -12.05 4.79
C ILE A 246 29.77 -11.28 3.48
N LEU A 247 30.49 -10.18 3.25
CA LEU A 247 30.39 -9.40 2.01
C LEU A 247 30.69 -10.25 0.76
N ALA A 248 31.75 -11.05 0.78
CA ALA A 248 32.12 -11.92 -0.34
C ALA A 248 31.00 -12.92 -0.67
N ASN A 249 30.41 -13.54 0.35
CA ASN A 249 29.33 -14.51 0.17
C ASN A 249 28.07 -13.85 -0.37
N SER A 250 27.61 -12.74 0.22
CA SER A 250 26.42 -12.00 -0.26
C SER A 250 26.57 -11.50 -1.69
N LEU A 251 27.77 -11.04 -2.08
CA LEU A 251 28.03 -10.61 -3.46
C LEU A 251 28.02 -11.79 -4.45
N ARG A 252 28.54 -12.96 -4.06
CA ARG A 252 28.63 -14.15 -4.91
C ARG A 252 27.28 -14.85 -5.11
N THR A 253 26.41 -14.82 -4.10
CA THR A 253 25.09 -15.45 -4.17
C THR A 253 24.03 -14.42 -4.59
N GLN A 254 23.53 -13.65 -3.64
CA GLN A 254 22.34 -12.79 -3.80
C GLN A 254 22.55 -11.69 -4.84
N MET A 255 23.63 -10.90 -4.73
CA MET A 255 23.84 -9.76 -5.63
C MET A 255 24.04 -10.21 -7.07
N THR A 256 24.80 -11.29 -7.28
CA THR A 256 25.05 -11.84 -8.62
C THR A 256 23.77 -12.34 -9.28
N GLU A 257 22.95 -13.08 -8.53
CA GLU A 257 21.65 -13.55 -9.01
C GLU A 257 20.72 -12.39 -9.36
N GLN A 258 20.62 -11.39 -8.48
CA GLN A 258 19.81 -10.20 -8.70
C GLN A 258 20.24 -9.44 -9.97
N VAL A 259 21.52 -9.07 -10.11
CA VAL A 259 21.95 -8.28 -11.28
C VAL A 259 21.85 -9.07 -12.59
N ASN A 260 22.01 -10.39 -12.57
CA ASN A 260 21.79 -11.24 -13.75
C ASN A 260 20.31 -11.30 -14.14
N MET A 261 19.39 -11.34 -13.16
CA MET A 261 17.95 -11.25 -13.45
C MET A 261 17.59 -9.88 -14.04
N GLY A 262 18.15 -8.80 -13.49
CA GLY A 262 18.00 -7.46 -14.06
C GLY A 262 18.54 -7.36 -15.49
N GLN A 263 19.68 -8.00 -15.77
CA GLN A 263 20.25 -8.10 -17.12
C GLN A 263 19.29 -8.83 -18.08
N PHE A 264 18.76 -9.98 -17.65
CA PHE A 264 17.85 -10.78 -18.44
C PHE A 264 16.58 -10.03 -18.87
N TYR A 265 16.00 -9.22 -17.98
CA TYR A 265 14.86 -8.36 -18.33
C TYR A 265 15.25 -7.28 -19.33
N LEU A 266 16.42 -6.66 -19.18
CA LEU A 266 16.90 -5.66 -20.13
C LEU A 266 17.27 -6.28 -21.49
N ASP A 267 17.86 -7.48 -21.54
CA ASP A 267 18.11 -8.24 -22.77
C ASP A 267 16.80 -8.43 -23.53
N THR A 268 15.77 -8.89 -22.83
CA THR A 268 14.44 -9.12 -23.42
C THR A 268 13.84 -7.82 -23.95
N ALA A 269 13.99 -6.71 -23.21
CA ALA A 269 13.52 -5.40 -23.66
C ALA A 269 14.30 -4.88 -24.89
N VAL A 270 15.63 -5.08 -24.92
CA VAL A 270 16.49 -4.74 -26.07
C VAL A 270 16.06 -5.52 -27.31
N ASP A 271 15.82 -6.83 -27.17
CA ASP A 271 15.38 -7.69 -28.27
C ASP A 271 14.03 -7.25 -28.84
N LEU A 272 13.05 -6.93 -27.97
CA LEU A 272 11.75 -6.41 -28.39
C LEU A 272 11.89 -5.10 -29.20
N VAL A 273 12.64 -4.14 -28.67
CA VAL A 273 12.85 -2.84 -29.34
C VAL A 273 13.55 -3.02 -30.69
N ASN A 274 14.53 -3.92 -30.78
CA ASN A 274 15.31 -4.15 -32.00
C ASN A 274 14.51 -4.90 -33.08
N ASN A 275 13.81 -5.97 -32.71
CA ASN A 275 13.17 -6.91 -33.64
C ASN A 275 11.77 -6.50 -34.07
N GLU A 276 11.01 -5.85 -33.18
CA GLU A 276 9.56 -5.63 -33.37
C GLU A 276 9.18 -4.14 -33.39
N GLY A 277 10.16 -3.24 -33.37
CA GLY A 277 9.95 -1.80 -33.19
C GLY A 277 8.87 -1.15 -34.08
N SER A 278 8.65 -1.61 -35.32
CA SER A 278 7.62 -1.05 -36.22
C SER A 278 6.19 -1.55 -35.98
N HIS A 279 5.98 -2.55 -35.10
CA HIS A 279 4.69 -3.17 -34.78
C HIS A 279 4.29 -2.97 -33.31
N LEU A 280 4.87 -1.96 -32.65
CA LEU A 280 4.58 -1.63 -31.26
C LEU A 280 3.15 -1.11 -31.03
N ASP A 281 2.27 -0.97 -32.03
CA ASP A 281 1.09 -0.09 -31.93
C ASP A 281 -0.24 -0.65 -32.51
N ASP A 282 -0.48 -1.96 -32.50
CA ASP A 282 -1.83 -2.45 -32.85
C ASP A 282 -2.83 -2.19 -31.71
N ARG A 283 -3.58 -1.10 -31.82
CA ARG A 283 -4.57 -0.67 -30.83
C ARG A 283 -5.97 -0.66 -31.42
N THR A 284 -6.88 -1.45 -30.87
CA THR A 284 -8.31 -1.13 -30.90
C THR A 284 -9.01 -1.79 -29.70
N VAL A 285 -9.85 -1.02 -28.98
CA VAL A 285 -10.80 -1.45 -27.92
C VAL A 285 -10.26 -1.62 -26.47
N SER A 286 -8.97 -1.89 -26.23
CA SER A 286 -8.46 -2.29 -24.89
C SER A 286 -8.66 -1.27 -23.74
N LEU A 287 -8.32 0.04 -23.83
CA LEU A 287 -8.31 0.90 -22.62
C LEU A 287 -9.69 1.20 -22.02
N GLN A 288 -10.77 1.28 -22.80
CA GLN A 288 -12.10 1.46 -22.20
C GLN A 288 -12.43 0.27 -21.30
N GLN A 289 -12.05 -0.93 -21.73
CA GLN A 289 -12.18 -2.16 -20.99
C GLN A 289 -11.16 -2.23 -19.84
N SER A 290 -9.94 -1.78 -20.02
CA SER A 290 -8.92 -1.69 -18.96
C SER A 290 -9.30 -0.65 -17.89
N PHE A 291 -9.95 0.46 -18.28
CA PHE A 291 -10.50 1.46 -17.36
C PHE A 291 -11.76 0.92 -16.66
N ASP A 292 -12.61 0.16 -17.36
CA ASP A 292 -13.72 -0.57 -16.74
C ASP A 292 -13.19 -1.57 -15.69
N ASN A 293 -12.15 -2.33 -16.00
CA ASN A 293 -11.50 -3.25 -15.07
C ASN A 293 -10.86 -2.49 -13.90
N LEU A 294 -10.19 -1.36 -14.14
CA LEU A 294 -9.68 -0.50 -13.06
C LEU A 294 -10.82 0.04 -12.18
N LEU A 295 -12.01 0.34 -12.73
CA LEU A 295 -13.16 0.75 -11.94
C LEU A 295 -13.89 -0.42 -11.25
N ALA A 296 -13.85 -1.62 -11.82
CA ALA A 296 -14.57 -2.80 -11.35
C ALA A 296 -13.76 -3.68 -10.37
N GLU A 297 -12.44 -3.74 -10.53
CA GLU A 297 -11.57 -4.74 -9.89
C GLU A 297 -10.52 -4.11 -8.95
N SER A 298 -10.45 -2.77 -8.86
CA SER A 298 -9.43 -2.09 -8.05
C SER A 298 -9.99 -1.26 -6.91
N GLU A 299 -9.14 -0.91 -5.95
CA GLU A 299 -9.50 0.01 -4.88
C GLU A 299 -9.71 1.44 -5.36
N PHE A 300 -9.10 1.86 -6.48
CA PHE A 300 -9.48 3.11 -7.15
C PHE A 300 -10.92 3.04 -7.62
N GLY A 301 -11.29 1.88 -8.19
CA GLY A 301 -12.66 1.47 -8.43
C GLY A 301 -13.46 1.63 -7.17
N GLY A 302 -13.17 0.90 -6.09
CA GLY A 302 -13.84 1.00 -4.80
C GLY A 302 -13.87 2.38 -4.13
N ILE A 303 -12.96 3.31 -4.45
CA ILE A 303 -12.97 4.71 -3.98
C ILE A 303 -13.95 5.56 -4.81
N ILE A 304 -13.99 5.35 -6.14
CA ILE A 304 -14.90 6.04 -7.07
C ILE A 304 -16.30 5.40 -7.05
N THR A 305 -16.33 4.09 -6.89
CA THR A 305 -17.44 3.15 -6.76
C THR A 305 -17.55 2.68 -5.31
N SER A 306 -17.21 3.50 -4.31
CA SER A 306 -17.73 3.29 -2.95
C SER A 306 -19.28 3.38 -2.92
N LEU A 307 -19.85 3.77 -4.08
CA LEU A 307 -21.24 3.65 -4.52
C LEU A 307 -21.62 2.25 -5.07
N ALA A 308 -20.72 1.27 -5.15
CA ALA A 308 -20.98 -0.10 -5.63
C ALA A 308 -21.58 -0.97 -4.51
N ASN A 309 -21.18 -0.71 -3.26
CA ASN A 309 -21.94 -1.13 -2.07
C ASN A 309 -23.07 -0.17 -1.73
N TYR A 310 -23.57 0.54 -2.74
CA TYR A 310 -24.78 1.34 -2.62
C TYR A 310 -25.94 0.51 -2.10
N SER A 311 -26.09 -0.76 -2.46
CA SER A 311 -27.13 -1.62 -1.87
C SER A 311 -26.97 -1.73 -0.36
N SER A 312 -25.81 -2.13 0.15
CA SER A 312 -25.55 -2.25 1.59
C SER A 312 -25.61 -0.90 2.33
N PHE A 313 -25.13 0.18 1.70
CA PHE A 313 -25.21 1.53 2.25
C PHE A 313 -26.65 2.06 2.28
N ARG A 314 -27.39 1.86 1.19
CA ARG A 314 -28.82 2.18 1.06
C ARG A 314 -29.62 1.38 2.07
N ASP A 315 -29.46 0.05 2.13
CA ASP A 315 -30.11 -0.82 3.10
C ASP A 315 -29.79 -0.38 4.53
N GLY A 316 -28.51 -0.02 4.77
CA GLY A 316 -28.03 0.53 6.03
C GLY A 316 -28.73 1.83 6.44
N LEU A 317 -28.96 2.73 5.48
CA LEU A 317 -29.70 3.99 5.68
C LEU A 317 -31.20 3.77 5.76
N GLU A 318 -31.77 2.85 4.98
CA GLU A 318 -33.19 2.51 5.00
C GLU A 318 -33.63 1.93 6.35
N ARG A 319 -32.69 1.38 7.16
CA ARG A 319 -32.94 1.05 8.58
C ARG A 319 -33.33 2.28 9.42
N ALA A 320 -33.06 3.51 8.97
CA ALA A 320 -33.56 4.72 9.61
C ALA A 320 -35.07 4.89 9.48
N ASN A 321 -35.68 4.37 8.41
CA ASN A 321 -37.12 4.52 8.16
C ASN A 321 -37.98 3.91 9.28
N PRO A 322 -37.85 2.61 9.64
CA PRO A 322 -38.62 2.03 10.74
C PRO A 322 -38.29 2.67 12.09
N VAL A 323 -37.06 3.17 12.28
CA VAL A 323 -36.66 3.90 13.50
C VAL A 323 -37.40 5.24 13.59
N CYS A 324 -37.47 5.98 12.48
CA CYS A 324 -38.17 7.27 12.42
C CYS A 324 -39.68 7.10 12.55
N PHE A 325 -40.27 6.13 11.86
CA PHE A 325 -41.70 5.84 11.99
C PHE A 325 -42.08 5.31 13.37
N GLY A 326 -41.26 4.46 13.98
CA GLY A 326 -41.46 4.00 15.36
C GLY A 326 -41.40 5.16 16.37
N ALA A 327 -40.43 6.06 16.23
CA ALA A 327 -40.35 7.27 17.04
C ALA A 327 -41.56 8.19 16.82
N LEU A 328 -42.03 8.35 15.58
CA LEU A 328 -43.25 9.12 15.25
C LEU A 328 -44.51 8.49 15.87
N ASP A 329 -44.63 7.17 15.86
CA ASP A 329 -45.76 6.47 16.47
C ASP A 329 -45.76 6.63 18.00
N VAL A 330 -44.60 6.55 18.65
CA VAL A 330 -44.48 6.90 20.08
C VAL A 330 -44.90 8.36 20.31
N MET A 331 -44.46 9.29 19.47
CA MET A 331 -44.88 10.70 19.57
C MET A 331 -46.40 10.88 19.43
N GLN A 332 -47.03 10.15 18.51
CA GLN A 332 -48.48 10.18 18.32
C GLN A 332 -49.22 9.60 19.53
N ARG A 333 -48.73 8.49 20.09
CA ARG A 333 -49.28 7.93 21.34
C ARG A 333 -49.17 8.92 22.49
N VAL A 334 -48.03 9.59 22.63
CA VAL A 334 -47.83 10.64 23.64
C VAL A 334 -48.79 11.82 23.47
N ARG A 335 -49.09 12.24 22.22
CA ARG A 335 -50.10 13.28 21.93
C ARG A 335 -51.50 12.92 22.41
N THR A 336 -51.80 11.64 22.61
CA THR A 336 -53.10 11.18 23.07
C THR A 336 -53.16 10.93 24.58
N LEU A 337 -52.04 11.12 25.31
CA LEU A 337 -52.01 10.88 26.74
C LEU A 337 -52.73 12.00 27.52
N PRO A 338 -53.47 11.67 28.59
CA PRO A 338 -54.11 12.66 29.46
C PRO A 338 -53.12 13.66 30.11
N VAL A 339 -51.86 13.25 30.25
CA VAL A 339 -50.77 14.04 30.88
C VAL A 339 -50.03 14.97 29.90
N LEU A 340 -50.53 15.13 28.66
CA LEU A 340 -49.87 15.95 27.64
C LEU A 340 -49.66 17.39 28.12
N GLY A 341 -50.58 17.99 28.87
CA GLY A 341 -50.44 19.34 29.41
C GLY A 341 -49.21 19.49 30.31
N GLU A 342 -49.07 18.61 31.30
CA GLU A 342 -47.93 18.59 32.23
C GLU A 342 -46.61 18.31 31.51
N LEU A 343 -46.65 17.48 30.46
CA LEU A 343 -45.51 17.18 29.62
C LEU A 343 -45.10 18.41 28.77
N LEU A 344 -46.06 19.11 28.17
CA LEU A 344 -45.81 20.29 27.34
C LEU A 344 -45.22 21.45 28.15
N ASP A 345 -45.59 21.58 29.44
CA ASP A 345 -45.00 22.55 30.36
C ASP A 345 -43.49 22.34 30.59
N VAL A 346 -43.02 21.09 30.48
CA VAL A 346 -41.60 20.73 30.68
C VAL A 346 -40.81 20.71 29.37
N VAL A 347 -41.43 20.32 28.25
CA VAL A 347 -40.73 20.02 26.98
C VAL A 347 -40.68 21.24 26.04
N SER A 348 -41.57 22.22 26.22
CA SER A 348 -41.74 23.41 25.35
C SER A 348 -41.93 23.07 23.86
N GLY A 349 -41.95 24.07 22.95
CA GLY A 349 -42.23 23.93 21.50
C GLY A 349 -41.41 22.88 20.73
N SER A 350 -40.37 22.33 21.35
CA SER A 350 -39.58 21.18 20.91
C SER A 350 -40.43 19.92 20.62
N PHE A 351 -41.52 19.70 21.35
CA PHE A 351 -42.37 18.51 21.12
C PHE A 351 -43.03 18.50 19.73
N LEU A 352 -43.33 19.68 19.17
CA LEU A 352 -43.97 19.82 17.86
C LEU A 352 -42.97 19.72 16.70
N SER A 353 -41.71 20.14 16.90
CA SER A 353 -40.67 20.15 15.87
C SER A 353 -40.05 18.77 15.59
N VAL A 354 -40.07 17.83 16.56
CA VAL A 354 -39.51 16.47 16.38
C VAL A 354 -40.13 15.74 15.19
N GLY A 355 -41.45 15.93 15.00
CA GLY A 355 -42.19 15.29 13.93
C GLY A 355 -41.65 15.66 12.55
N GLY A 356 -41.30 16.93 12.34
CA GLY A 356 -40.70 17.41 11.08
C GLY A 356 -39.35 16.74 10.81
N PHE A 357 -38.44 16.72 11.79
CA PHE A 357 -37.13 16.09 11.61
C PHE A 357 -37.22 14.58 11.35
N LEU A 358 -38.13 13.88 12.02
CA LEU A 358 -38.32 12.44 11.81
C LEU A 358 -38.96 12.12 10.44
N THR A 359 -39.73 13.05 9.86
CA THR A 359 -40.21 12.93 8.46
C THR A 359 -39.16 13.34 7.44
N ASP A 360 -38.28 14.29 7.77
CA ASP A 360 -37.22 14.76 6.88
C ASP A 360 -36.13 13.69 6.65
N ILE A 361 -35.81 12.89 7.67
CA ILE A 361 -34.76 11.87 7.58
C ILE A 361 -35.00 10.86 6.43
N PRO A 362 -36.17 10.19 6.33
CA PRO A 362 -36.49 9.34 5.19
C PRO A 362 -36.41 10.05 3.83
N ILE A 363 -36.87 11.30 3.73
CA ILE A 363 -36.82 12.09 2.50
C ILE A 363 -35.38 12.35 2.08
N LEU A 364 -34.54 12.78 3.03
CA LEU A 364 -33.12 13.06 2.79
C LEU A 364 -32.33 11.79 2.44
N ILE A 365 -32.76 10.62 2.90
CA ILE A 365 -32.18 9.33 2.47
C ILE A 365 -32.52 9.06 1.00
N VAL A 366 -33.76 9.30 0.57
CA VAL A 366 -34.15 9.18 -0.84
C VAL A 366 -33.39 10.20 -1.71
N ASP A 367 -33.24 11.44 -1.26
CA ASP A 367 -32.46 12.45 -1.99
C ASP A 367 -30.97 12.06 -2.09
N LEU A 368 -30.41 11.47 -1.03
CA LEU A 368 -29.03 10.99 -1.03
C LEU A 368 -28.83 9.86 -2.04
N VAL A 369 -29.79 8.94 -2.09
CA VAL A 369 -29.86 7.86 -3.08
C VAL A 369 -29.83 8.43 -4.50
N LEU A 370 -30.71 9.40 -4.81
CA LEU A 370 -30.75 10.04 -6.13
C LEU A 370 -29.43 10.75 -6.48
N LYS A 371 -28.80 11.41 -5.50
CA LYS A 371 -27.50 12.07 -5.70
C LYS A 371 -26.35 11.08 -5.96
N ILE A 372 -26.44 9.88 -5.40
CA ILE A 372 -25.50 8.80 -5.69
C ILE A 372 -25.68 8.31 -7.13
N GLU A 373 -26.92 8.11 -7.57
CA GLU A 373 -27.23 7.72 -8.95
C GLU A 373 -26.75 8.79 -9.96
N ASP A 374 -26.97 10.07 -9.66
CA ASP A 374 -26.42 11.20 -10.44
C ASP A 374 -24.89 11.14 -10.55
N ALA A 375 -24.19 10.76 -9.47
CA ALA A 375 -22.74 10.63 -9.47
C ALA A 375 -22.26 9.43 -10.31
N MET A 376 -22.98 8.31 -10.28
CA MET A 376 -22.70 7.15 -11.15
C MET A 376 -22.88 7.49 -12.64
N ASP A 377 -23.86 8.32 -12.99
CA ASP A 377 -23.97 8.87 -14.35
C ASP A 377 -22.76 9.76 -14.72
N GLN A 378 -22.25 10.57 -13.78
CA GLN A 378 -21.02 11.34 -14.03
C GLN A 378 -19.79 10.44 -14.22
N VAL A 379 -19.66 9.34 -13.46
CA VAL A 379 -18.60 8.34 -13.69
C VAL A 379 -18.72 7.72 -15.10
N SER A 380 -19.94 7.40 -15.54
CA SER A 380 -20.18 6.95 -16.91
C SER A 380 -19.76 8.01 -17.95
N LYS A 381 -19.98 9.29 -17.67
CA LYS A 381 -19.50 10.40 -18.51
C LYS A 381 -17.99 10.57 -18.50
N VAL A 382 -17.30 10.25 -17.40
CA VAL A 382 -15.82 10.24 -17.36
C VAL A 382 -15.29 9.24 -18.39
N LYS A 383 -15.85 8.03 -18.44
CA LYS A 383 -15.50 7.04 -19.47
C LYS A 383 -15.72 7.55 -20.89
N MET A 384 -16.88 8.18 -21.14
CA MET A 384 -17.23 8.63 -22.49
C MET A 384 -16.55 9.93 -22.93
N GLN A 385 -16.17 10.80 -22.00
CA GLN A 385 -15.73 12.17 -22.32
C GLN A 385 -14.33 12.51 -21.81
N ALA A 386 -13.90 11.96 -20.67
CA ALA A 386 -12.58 12.26 -20.12
C ALA A 386 -11.52 11.26 -20.59
N VAL A 387 -11.80 9.95 -20.55
CA VAL A 387 -10.86 8.91 -21.02
C VAL A 387 -10.38 9.16 -22.47
N PRO A 388 -11.23 9.60 -23.43
CA PRO A 388 -10.76 9.95 -24.77
C PRO A 388 -9.71 11.08 -24.82
N GLU A 389 -9.65 11.96 -23.82
CA GLU A 389 -8.63 13.02 -23.74
C GLU A 389 -7.21 12.44 -23.63
N LEU A 390 -7.06 11.23 -23.04
CA LEU A 390 -5.78 10.56 -22.92
C LEU A 390 -5.15 10.22 -24.28
N PHE A 391 -5.97 10.07 -25.32
CA PHE A 391 -5.55 9.59 -26.66
C PHE A 391 -5.32 10.69 -27.67
N LYS A 392 -5.64 11.95 -27.35
CA LYS A 392 -5.58 13.03 -28.35
C LYS A 392 -4.18 13.15 -28.93
N GLY A 393 -4.04 12.93 -30.24
CA GLY A 393 -2.77 12.98 -30.95
C GLY A 393 -1.84 11.78 -30.73
N ILE A 394 -2.35 10.69 -30.15
CA ILE A 394 -1.66 9.39 -30.05
C ILE A 394 -2.25 8.49 -31.15
N ASP A 395 -1.72 8.60 -32.37
CA ASP A 395 -2.05 7.72 -33.50
C ASP A 395 -0.86 6.82 -33.87
N ASN A 396 -1.06 5.88 -34.79
CA ASN A 396 0.00 4.97 -35.23
C ASN A 396 1.20 5.73 -35.81
N GLN A 397 0.98 6.90 -36.42
CA GLN A 397 2.05 7.72 -37.00
C GLN A 397 2.87 8.46 -35.91
N TYR A 398 2.23 8.81 -34.80
CA TYR A 398 2.87 9.40 -33.63
C TYR A 398 3.86 8.42 -32.96
N LEU A 399 3.61 7.12 -33.02
CA LEU A 399 4.43 6.08 -32.37
C LEU A 399 5.38 5.33 -33.33
N SER A 400 5.10 5.23 -34.64
CA SER A 400 5.81 4.31 -35.55
C SER A 400 7.25 4.67 -35.95
N ASP A 401 7.61 5.94 -36.21
CA ASP A 401 8.87 6.24 -36.92
C ASP A 401 9.93 6.91 -36.04
N ALA A 402 9.56 7.98 -35.34
CA ALA A 402 10.52 8.73 -34.53
C ALA A 402 10.77 8.11 -33.14
N MET A 403 9.78 7.40 -32.57
CA MET A 403 9.92 6.76 -31.25
C MET A 403 10.85 5.57 -31.33
N VAL A 404 10.62 4.72 -32.33
CA VAL A 404 11.37 3.49 -32.56
C VAL A 404 12.83 3.81 -32.84
N ALA A 405 13.12 4.86 -33.62
CA ALA A 405 14.48 5.30 -33.88
C ALA A 405 15.20 5.79 -32.61
N GLU A 406 14.56 6.66 -31.82
CA GLU A 406 15.15 7.16 -30.55
C GLU A 406 15.27 6.05 -29.49
N LEU A 407 14.30 5.14 -29.41
CA LEU A 407 14.35 3.94 -28.56
C LEU A 407 15.50 3.04 -29.01
N LYS A 408 15.60 2.67 -30.28
CA LYS A 408 16.71 1.84 -30.79
C LYS A 408 18.08 2.49 -30.53
N GLU A 409 18.22 3.80 -30.73
CA GLU A 409 19.46 4.51 -30.41
C GLU A 409 19.77 4.44 -28.91
N HIS A 410 18.75 4.64 -28.05
CA HIS A 410 18.92 4.55 -26.61
C HIS A 410 19.26 3.13 -26.16
N TYR A 411 18.54 2.14 -26.64
CA TYR A 411 18.66 0.74 -26.26
C TYR A 411 19.99 0.13 -26.71
N LYS A 412 20.55 0.57 -27.83
CA LYS A 412 21.93 0.21 -28.21
C LYS A 412 22.96 0.64 -27.15
N ILE A 413 22.78 1.82 -26.55
CA ILE A 413 23.66 2.29 -25.47
C ILE A 413 23.34 1.59 -24.15
N LEU A 414 22.06 1.34 -23.88
CA LEU A 414 21.62 0.62 -22.69
C LEU A 414 22.17 -0.81 -22.67
N ASP A 415 22.15 -1.49 -23.81
CA ASP A 415 22.66 -2.84 -24.04
C ASP A 415 24.16 -2.97 -23.71
N ASP A 416 24.98 -2.09 -24.29
CA ASP A 416 26.41 -1.99 -23.96
C ASP A 416 26.62 -1.75 -22.45
N ASN A 417 25.83 -0.83 -21.87
CA ASN A 417 26.05 -0.37 -20.51
C ASN A 417 25.60 -1.38 -19.45
N LYS A 418 24.52 -2.13 -19.69
CA LYS A 418 24.08 -3.19 -18.76
C LYS A 418 25.15 -4.26 -18.60
N ASP A 419 25.77 -4.68 -19.71
CA ASP A 419 26.81 -5.71 -19.72
C ASP A 419 28.06 -5.24 -18.97
N ILE A 420 28.43 -3.96 -19.15
CA ILE A 420 29.53 -3.33 -18.43
C ILE A 420 29.27 -3.32 -16.91
N VAL A 421 28.07 -2.93 -16.47
CA VAL A 421 27.72 -2.88 -15.04
C VAL A 421 27.69 -4.27 -14.42
N VAL A 422 27.05 -5.23 -15.07
CA VAL A 422 26.99 -6.62 -14.57
C VAL A 422 28.40 -7.19 -14.47
N LYS A 423 29.21 -7.05 -15.53
CA LYS A 423 30.62 -7.48 -15.50
C LYS A 423 31.40 -6.81 -14.38
N GLN A 424 31.17 -5.52 -14.12
CA GLN A 424 31.81 -4.79 -13.03
C GLN A 424 31.38 -5.32 -11.65
N VAL A 425 30.10 -5.64 -11.44
CA VAL A 425 29.61 -6.23 -10.19
C VAL A 425 30.23 -7.62 -9.96
N LEU A 426 30.25 -8.49 -10.97
CA LEU A 426 30.87 -9.82 -10.89
C LEU A 426 32.38 -9.73 -10.62
N THR A 427 33.05 -8.76 -11.25
CA THR A 427 34.47 -8.49 -11.01
C THR A 427 34.70 -8.00 -9.59
N PHE A 428 33.88 -7.08 -9.10
CA PHE A 428 33.96 -6.59 -7.73
C PHE A 428 33.74 -7.73 -6.71
N SER A 429 32.75 -8.60 -6.94
CA SER A 429 32.53 -9.81 -6.13
C SER A 429 33.79 -10.67 -6.06
N SER A 430 34.42 -10.95 -7.21
CA SER A 430 35.69 -11.70 -7.28
C SER A 430 36.84 -11.03 -6.52
N GLN A 431 36.94 -9.70 -6.59
CA GLN A 431 37.95 -8.91 -5.87
C GLN A 431 37.72 -8.93 -4.35
N VAL A 432 36.47 -8.86 -3.88
CA VAL A 432 36.14 -9.02 -2.47
C VAL A 432 36.46 -10.44 -2.00
N THR A 433 36.12 -11.48 -2.77
CA THR A 433 36.48 -12.87 -2.44
C THR A 433 37.99 -13.05 -2.32
N TYR A 434 38.77 -12.45 -3.23
CA TYR A 434 40.23 -12.46 -3.13
C TYR A 434 40.71 -11.86 -1.81
N VAL A 435 40.28 -10.63 -1.48
CA VAL A 435 40.68 -9.96 -0.24
C VAL A 435 40.24 -10.75 0.99
N SER A 436 39.04 -11.36 0.97
CA SER A 436 38.56 -12.25 2.02
C SER A 436 39.52 -13.42 2.26
N ASN A 437 39.96 -14.09 1.19
CA ASN A 437 40.86 -15.24 1.29
C ASN A 437 42.25 -14.83 1.78
N GLU A 438 42.76 -13.68 1.35
CA GLU A 438 44.06 -13.17 1.81
C GLU A 438 44.01 -12.72 3.27
N LEU A 439 42.90 -12.14 3.72
CA LEU A 439 42.66 -11.82 5.13
C LEU A 439 42.61 -13.10 5.99
N GLU A 440 41.93 -14.14 5.54
CA GLU A 440 41.87 -15.42 6.26
C GLU A 440 43.25 -16.10 6.36
N LYS A 441 44.06 -16.04 5.29
CA LYS A 441 45.44 -16.53 5.31
C LYS A 441 46.29 -15.74 6.31
N ALA A 442 46.19 -14.41 6.28
CA ALA A 442 46.91 -13.54 7.22
C ALA A 442 46.53 -13.85 8.66
N ASP A 443 45.25 -14.02 8.95
CA ASP A 443 44.73 -14.33 10.29
C ASP A 443 45.24 -15.69 10.82
N LYS A 444 45.26 -16.72 9.95
CA LYS A 444 45.86 -18.04 10.27
C LYS A 444 47.37 -17.95 10.56
N LEU A 445 48.10 -17.16 9.79
CA LEU A 445 49.55 -16.98 9.96
C LEU A 445 49.90 -16.22 11.24
N LEU A 446 49.11 -15.19 11.58
CA LEU A 446 49.25 -14.45 12.84
C LEU A 446 48.94 -15.36 14.05
N SER A 447 47.90 -16.20 13.93
CA SER A 447 47.56 -17.22 14.93
C SER A 447 48.69 -18.26 15.12
N ALA A 448 49.48 -18.51 14.07
CA ALA A 448 50.66 -19.36 14.10
C ALA A 448 51.95 -18.62 14.52
N THR A 449 51.85 -17.40 15.07
CA THR A 449 52.97 -16.53 15.50
C THR A 449 53.93 -16.09 14.39
N GLN A 450 53.52 -16.18 13.12
CA GLN A 450 54.33 -15.73 11.99
C GLN A 450 54.14 -14.23 11.73
N LYS A 451 55.19 -13.54 11.27
CA LYS A 451 55.11 -12.13 10.87
C LYS A 451 54.37 -12.00 9.54
N VAL A 452 53.21 -11.35 9.56
CA VAL A 452 52.50 -10.89 8.35
C VAL A 452 52.78 -9.40 8.16
N GLN A 453 53.39 -9.02 7.04
CA GLN A 453 53.73 -7.61 6.77
C GLN A 453 52.54 -6.78 6.26
N SER A 454 51.69 -7.35 5.39
CA SER A 454 50.44 -6.70 4.92
C SER A 454 49.60 -7.69 4.10
N VAL A 455 48.30 -7.39 3.98
CA VAL A 455 47.38 -8.10 3.08
C VAL A 455 47.41 -7.42 1.70
N GLY A 456 47.56 -8.22 0.64
CA GLY A 456 47.65 -7.73 -0.73
C GLY A 456 46.40 -6.97 -1.19
N ALA A 457 46.58 -5.95 -2.01
CA ALA A 457 45.48 -5.25 -2.67
C ALA A 457 44.75 -6.21 -3.65
N PRO A 458 43.44 -6.00 -3.90
CA PRO A 458 42.71 -6.79 -4.89
C PRO A 458 43.35 -6.68 -6.29
N PRO A 459 43.22 -7.70 -7.16
CA PRO A 459 43.77 -7.67 -8.51
C PRO A 459 43.32 -6.43 -9.28
N ALA A 460 44.25 -5.83 -10.03
CA ALA A 460 43.96 -4.68 -10.88
C ALA A 460 43.01 -5.08 -12.02
N THR A 461 42.10 -4.18 -12.38
CA THR A 461 41.08 -4.42 -13.41
C THR A 461 40.97 -3.25 -14.39
N GLN A 462 40.40 -3.52 -15.56
CA GLN A 462 40.15 -2.50 -16.57
C GLN A 462 39.21 -1.41 -16.05
N SER A 463 39.34 -0.19 -16.57
CA SER A 463 38.42 0.89 -16.24
C SER A 463 37.06 0.66 -16.90
N TYR A 464 36.00 0.57 -16.09
CA TYR A 464 34.62 0.47 -16.57
C TYR A 464 34.04 1.87 -16.81
N VAL A 465 33.82 2.22 -18.08
CA VAL A 465 33.31 3.54 -18.48
C VAL A 465 32.00 3.35 -19.25
N LEU A 466 30.92 3.90 -18.72
CA LEU A 466 29.61 3.89 -19.37
C LEU A 466 29.47 5.03 -20.38
N LYS A 467 28.79 4.75 -21.49
CA LYS A 467 28.43 5.77 -22.48
C LYS A 467 27.14 6.45 -22.06
N LYS A 468 27.08 7.78 -22.12
CA LYS A 468 25.79 8.48 -21.93
C LYS A 468 24.97 8.39 -23.22
N SER A 469 23.72 7.96 -23.10
CA SER A 469 22.78 8.04 -24.23
C SER A 469 22.40 9.51 -24.49
N LYS A 470 22.43 9.90 -25.77
CA LYS A 470 22.00 11.23 -26.24
C LYS A 470 20.49 11.27 -26.54
N ALA A 471 19.88 10.11 -26.79
CA ALA A 471 18.45 9.92 -26.97
C ALA A 471 17.71 9.87 -25.62
N LEU A 472 16.39 10.13 -25.66
CA LEU A 472 15.47 10.02 -24.52
C LEU A 472 15.89 10.83 -23.26
N LYS A 473 16.52 12.00 -23.42
CA LYS A 473 16.99 12.82 -22.28
C LYS A 473 15.88 13.29 -21.34
N ASN A 474 14.67 13.45 -21.86
CA ASN A 474 13.48 13.86 -21.11
C ASN A 474 12.48 12.69 -21.00
N GLY A 475 12.96 11.46 -20.80
CA GLY A 475 12.16 10.25 -21.03
C GLY A 475 11.85 10.13 -22.52
N MET A 476 10.60 9.88 -22.90
CA MET A 476 10.17 9.81 -24.31
C MET A 476 10.18 11.16 -25.08
N GLY A 477 10.88 12.18 -24.58
CA GLY A 477 11.10 13.44 -25.30
C GLY A 477 9.83 14.26 -25.48
N LYS A 478 9.57 14.75 -26.70
CA LYS A 478 8.32 15.47 -27.05
C LYS A 478 7.07 14.62 -26.80
N LYS A 479 7.21 13.29 -26.75
CA LYS A 479 6.08 12.40 -26.57
C LYS A 479 5.58 12.32 -25.12
N GLN A 480 6.51 12.34 -24.16
CA GLN A 480 6.17 12.48 -22.74
C GLN A 480 5.37 13.78 -22.51
N GLN A 481 5.72 14.86 -23.20
CA GLN A 481 5.00 16.13 -23.09
C GLN A 481 3.55 16.05 -23.60
N LEU A 482 3.28 15.25 -24.64
CA LEU A 482 1.91 15.01 -25.09
C LEU A 482 1.16 14.14 -24.09
N LEU A 483 1.76 13.07 -23.58
CA LEU A 483 1.16 12.25 -22.52
C LEU A 483 0.82 13.10 -21.29
N ASP A 484 1.74 13.95 -20.83
CA ASP A 484 1.52 14.88 -19.73
C ASP A 484 0.37 15.88 -20.04
N LYS A 485 0.29 16.38 -21.27
CA LYS A 485 -0.77 17.30 -21.71
C LYS A 485 -2.12 16.60 -21.73
N ASN A 486 -2.18 15.41 -22.31
CA ASN A 486 -3.39 14.59 -22.41
C ASN A 486 -3.87 14.18 -21.02
N TYR A 487 -2.96 13.78 -20.14
CA TYR A 487 -3.24 13.47 -18.74
C TYR A 487 -3.79 14.68 -17.99
N LYS A 488 -3.25 15.89 -18.19
CA LYS A 488 -3.81 17.13 -17.62
C LYS A 488 -5.23 17.41 -18.13
N ALA A 489 -5.49 17.21 -19.42
CA ALA A 489 -6.82 17.38 -20.01
C ALA A 489 -7.82 16.37 -19.46
N PHE A 490 -7.42 15.10 -19.34
CA PHE A 490 -8.16 14.04 -18.65
C PHE A 490 -8.50 14.44 -17.21
N THR A 491 -7.51 14.82 -16.41
CA THR A 491 -7.71 15.22 -15.00
C THR A 491 -8.65 16.41 -14.88
N TYR A 492 -8.50 17.44 -15.73
CA TYR A 492 -9.43 18.57 -15.76
C TYR A 492 -10.86 18.15 -16.09
N LYS A 493 -11.04 17.30 -17.12
CA LYS A 493 -12.37 16.84 -17.53
C LYS A 493 -13.01 15.96 -16.46
N THR A 494 -12.27 15.01 -15.89
CA THR A 494 -12.72 14.13 -14.80
C THR A 494 -13.15 14.94 -13.57
N THR A 495 -12.33 15.89 -13.13
CA THR A 495 -12.65 16.75 -11.98
C THR A 495 -13.87 17.64 -12.25
N SER A 496 -14.01 18.18 -13.46
CA SER A 496 -15.18 18.99 -13.85
C SER A 496 -16.51 18.23 -13.83
N LEU A 497 -16.48 16.91 -14.02
CA LEU A 497 -17.65 16.04 -13.97
C LEU A 497 -17.95 15.57 -12.54
N LEU A 498 -16.93 15.10 -11.81
CA LEU A 498 -17.14 14.43 -10.52
C LEU A 498 -17.25 15.39 -9.33
N ILE A 499 -16.52 16.51 -9.30
CA ILE A 499 -16.55 17.44 -8.15
C ILE A 499 -17.96 17.99 -7.88
N PRO A 500 -18.75 18.42 -8.89
CA PRO A 500 -20.12 18.87 -8.66
C PRO A 500 -21.03 17.75 -8.11
N ALA A 501 -20.89 16.52 -8.61
CA ALA A 501 -21.67 15.38 -8.12
C ALA A 501 -21.33 15.04 -6.67
N LEU A 502 -20.03 14.97 -6.32
CA LEU A 502 -19.57 14.79 -4.95
C LEU A 502 -20.05 15.93 -4.02
N SER A 503 -20.07 17.17 -4.51
CA SER A 503 -20.61 18.32 -3.76
C SER A 503 -22.10 18.15 -3.46
N GLY A 504 -22.87 17.61 -4.41
CA GLY A 504 -24.28 17.29 -4.24
C GLY A 504 -24.51 16.25 -3.14
N ILE A 505 -23.76 15.14 -3.18
CA ILE A 505 -23.79 14.11 -2.13
C ILE A 505 -23.42 14.72 -0.77
N TYR A 506 -22.31 15.45 -0.69
CA TYR A 506 -21.84 16.07 0.55
C TYR A 506 -22.88 17.02 1.17
N SER A 507 -23.60 17.78 0.33
CA SER A 507 -24.68 18.67 0.76
C SER A 507 -25.82 17.89 1.44
N ILE A 508 -26.34 16.84 0.80
CA ILE A 508 -27.43 16.05 1.38
C ILE A 508 -26.99 15.31 2.63
N VAL A 509 -25.78 14.74 2.64
CA VAL A 509 -25.21 14.10 3.84
C VAL A 509 -25.12 15.08 5.01
N ASN A 510 -24.77 16.34 4.76
CA ASN A 510 -24.77 17.36 5.81
C ASN A 510 -26.18 17.67 6.32
N GLN A 511 -27.17 17.78 5.43
CA GLN A 511 -28.57 18.00 5.82
C GLN A 511 -29.09 16.82 6.66
N LEU A 512 -28.85 15.59 6.20
CA LEU A 512 -29.22 14.36 6.92
C LEU A 512 -28.57 14.29 8.30
N LYS A 513 -27.27 14.60 8.40
CA LYS A 513 -26.55 14.70 9.68
C LYS A 513 -27.21 15.70 10.63
N GLN A 514 -27.67 16.85 10.14
CA GLN A 514 -28.35 17.84 10.98
C GLN A 514 -29.75 17.39 11.38
N ALA A 515 -30.53 16.82 10.46
CA ALA A 515 -31.86 16.27 10.75
C ALA A 515 -31.80 15.19 11.84
N ILE A 516 -30.85 14.23 11.74
CA ILE A 516 -30.65 13.19 12.75
C ILE A 516 -30.22 13.78 14.10
N LYS A 517 -29.28 14.74 14.11
CA LYS A 517 -28.88 15.43 15.35
C LYS A 517 -30.05 16.14 16.01
N SER A 518 -30.85 16.86 15.23
CA SER A 518 -32.04 17.55 15.72
C SER A 518 -33.04 16.54 16.29
N ALA A 519 -33.33 15.45 15.58
CA ALA A 519 -34.22 14.39 16.05
C ALA A 519 -33.74 13.81 17.40
N ILE A 520 -32.45 13.45 17.51
CA ILE A 520 -31.84 12.96 18.76
C ILE A 520 -31.99 13.99 19.88
N GLN A 521 -31.64 15.25 19.63
CA GLN A 521 -31.72 16.31 20.63
C GLN A 521 -33.14 16.47 21.17
N HIS A 522 -34.15 16.47 20.31
CA HIS A 522 -35.51 16.65 20.76
C HIS A 522 -36.10 15.41 21.43
N LEU A 523 -35.71 14.20 20.99
CA LEU A 523 -36.04 12.96 21.70
C LEU A 523 -35.42 12.94 23.11
N LEU A 524 -34.22 13.47 23.31
CA LEU A 524 -33.61 13.63 24.65
C LEU A 524 -34.40 14.59 25.53
N ILE A 525 -34.87 15.72 24.98
CA ILE A 525 -35.72 16.67 25.73
C ILE A 525 -37.04 15.99 26.13
N LEU A 526 -37.64 15.21 25.22
CA LEU A 526 -38.85 14.46 25.52
C LEU A 526 -38.64 13.40 26.61
N GLN A 527 -37.56 12.62 26.50
CA GLN A 527 -37.16 11.63 27.50
C GLN A 527 -36.98 12.29 28.87
N TYR A 528 -36.36 13.48 28.91
CA TYR A 528 -36.25 14.28 30.12
C TYR A 528 -37.62 14.72 30.66
N GLY A 529 -38.54 15.18 29.80
CA GLY A 529 -39.92 15.50 30.19
C GLY A 529 -40.61 14.33 30.90
N PHE A 530 -40.51 13.12 30.33
CA PHE A 530 -41.02 11.90 30.94
C PHE A 530 -40.29 11.47 32.22
N SER A 531 -39.10 12.00 32.51
CA SER A 531 -38.45 11.80 33.82
C SER A 531 -39.03 12.70 34.92
N ARG A 532 -39.74 13.77 34.53
CA ARG A 532 -40.27 14.80 35.43
C ARG A 532 -41.78 14.65 35.68
N VAL A 533 -42.49 13.99 34.78
CA VAL A 533 -43.90 13.67 34.91
C VAL A 533 -44.04 12.24 35.43
N LYS A 534 -44.85 12.03 36.47
CA LYS A 534 -45.19 10.69 36.97
C LYS A 534 -46.65 10.42 36.68
N ILE A 535 -46.93 9.43 35.85
CA ILE A 535 -48.30 9.06 35.47
C ILE A 535 -48.85 8.09 36.52
N PRO A 536 -49.86 8.47 37.33
CA PRO A 536 -50.37 7.59 38.37
C PRO A 536 -51.01 6.33 37.76
N PHE A 537 -50.87 5.20 38.47
CA PHE A 537 -51.54 3.93 38.15
C PHE A 537 -51.15 3.27 36.81
N THR A 538 -50.03 3.69 36.18
CA THR A 538 -49.48 3.09 34.96
C THR A 538 -47.95 3.15 34.93
N ASP A 539 -47.30 2.34 34.08
CA ASP A 539 -45.84 2.40 33.79
C ASP A 539 -45.52 3.05 32.43
N ILE A 540 -46.49 3.79 31.87
CA ILE A 540 -46.39 4.35 30.52
C ILE A 540 -45.22 5.33 30.39
N ASP A 541 -44.94 6.11 31.43
CA ASP A 541 -43.79 7.01 31.51
C ASP A 541 -42.44 6.28 31.40
N ASN A 542 -42.30 5.16 32.12
CA ASN A 542 -41.10 4.31 32.05
C ASN A 542 -40.96 3.65 30.68
N GLN A 543 -42.04 3.06 30.15
CA GLN A 543 -42.05 2.40 28.84
C GLN A 543 -41.72 3.36 27.69
N VAL A 544 -42.29 4.57 27.70
CA VAL A 544 -42.03 5.59 26.69
C VAL A 544 -40.56 6.05 26.74
N ARG A 545 -39.97 6.22 27.94
CA ARG A 545 -38.53 6.53 28.05
C ARG A 545 -37.65 5.43 27.49
N GLU A 546 -37.96 4.16 27.76
CA GLU A 546 -37.16 3.03 27.25
C GLU A 546 -37.22 2.97 25.72
N GLN A 547 -38.41 3.13 25.13
CA GLN A 547 -38.58 3.18 23.67
C GLN A 547 -37.84 4.38 23.06
N ILE A 548 -37.95 5.57 23.65
CA ILE A 548 -37.20 6.76 23.19
C ILE A 548 -35.69 6.52 23.28
N SER A 549 -35.20 5.88 24.35
CA SER A 549 -33.78 5.55 24.53
C SER A 549 -33.28 4.64 23.41
N GLU A 550 -34.08 3.62 23.05
CA GLU A 550 -33.75 2.70 21.96
C GLU A 550 -33.65 3.43 20.61
N TYR A 551 -34.61 4.31 20.29
CA TYR A 551 -34.59 5.08 19.05
C TYR A 551 -33.43 6.09 19.02
N ILE A 552 -33.10 6.74 20.13
CA ILE A 552 -31.91 7.59 20.24
C ILE A 552 -30.65 6.79 19.92
N ARG A 553 -30.48 5.59 20.50
CA ARG A 553 -29.33 4.73 20.22
C ARG A 553 -29.23 4.38 18.74
N LYS A 554 -30.33 3.93 18.13
CA LYS A 554 -30.36 3.58 16.68
C LYS A 554 -30.06 4.78 15.79
N LEU A 555 -30.62 5.96 16.10
CA LEU A 555 -30.31 7.21 15.37
C LEU A 555 -28.85 7.63 15.55
N GLN A 556 -28.24 7.40 16.72
CA GLN A 556 -26.82 7.66 16.94
C GLN A 556 -25.92 6.75 16.09
N GLU A 557 -26.28 5.47 15.96
CA GLU A 557 -25.59 4.53 15.06
C GLU A 557 -25.65 5.01 13.61
N ILE A 558 -26.84 5.39 13.12
CA ILE A 558 -27.01 5.94 11.77
C ILE A 558 -26.21 7.25 11.59
N LEU A 559 -26.22 8.13 12.60
CA LEU A 559 -25.47 9.39 12.58
C LEU A 559 -23.96 9.16 12.42
N LEU A 560 -23.41 8.11 13.03
CA LEU A 560 -22.00 7.77 12.88
C LEU A 560 -21.69 7.35 11.45
N THR A 561 -22.51 6.50 10.83
CA THR A 561 -22.39 6.10 9.42
C THR A 561 -22.45 7.31 8.49
N VAL A 562 -23.45 8.17 8.65
CA VAL A 562 -23.63 9.39 7.83
C VAL A 562 -22.43 10.35 7.98
N LYS A 563 -21.87 10.50 9.18
CA LYS A 563 -20.64 11.30 9.40
C LYS A 563 -19.42 10.72 8.71
N GLY A 564 -19.28 9.39 8.71
CA GLY A 564 -18.23 8.68 7.99
C GLY A 564 -18.29 9.02 6.50
N VAL A 565 -19.41 8.69 5.85
CA VAL A 565 -19.59 8.97 4.41
C VAL A 565 -19.39 10.43 4.05
N GLY A 566 -19.94 11.36 4.85
CA GLY A 566 -19.75 12.79 4.61
C GLY A 566 -18.30 13.24 4.66
N SER A 567 -17.47 12.59 5.48
CA SER A 567 -16.04 12.88 5.53
C SER A 567 -15.32 12.28 4.31
N ALA A 568 -15.62 11.03 3.92
CA ALA A 568 -15.04 10.40 2.72
C ALA A 568 -15.32 11.20 1.45
N VAL A 569 -16.59 11.58 1.23
CA VAL A 569 -17.00 12.33 0.04
C VAL A 569 -16.30 13.69 -0.01
N LYS A 570 -16.19 14.37 1.13
CA LYS A 570 -15.47 15.65 1.22
C LYS A 570 -13.98 15.49 0.93
N ASP A 571 -13.36 14.47 1.51
CA ASP A 571 -11.93 14.22 1.37
C ASP A 571 -11.61 13.82 -0.08
N LEU A 572 -12.47 13.02 -0.73
CA LEU A 572 -12.37 12.68 -2.15
C LEU A 572 -12.58 13.91 -3.02
N GLN A 573 -13.61 14.72 -2.75
CA GLN A 573 -13.84 15.97 -3.48
C GLN A 573 -12.62 16.89 -3.43
N SER A 574 -11.99 17.01 -2.26
CA SER A 574 -10.84 17.90 -2.03
C SER A 574 -9.55 17.36 -2.63
N ASN A 575 -9.43 16.05 -2.78
CA ASN A 575 -8.19 15.38 -3.16
C ASN A 575 -8.27 14.59 -4.48
N LEU A 576 -9.39 14.63 -5.21
CA LEU A 576 -9.57 13.89 -6.46
C LEU A 576 -8.40 14.07 -7.45
N PRO A 577 -7.82 15.28 -7.66
CA PRO A 577 -6.64 15.43 -8.51
C PRO A 577 -5.42 14.64 -7.99
N ASN A 578 -5.22 14.57 -6.68
CA ASN A 578 -4.11 13.85 -6.05
C ASN A 578 -4.32 12.33 -6.16
N VAL A 579 -5.56 11.86 -6.00
CA VAL A 579 -5.91 10.45 -6.23
C VAL A 579 -5.63 10.07 -7.68
N LEU A 580 -6.11 10.87 -8.65
CA LEU A 580 -5.81 10.61 -10.07
C LEU A 580 -4.30 10.55 -10.30
N ALA A 581 -3.54 11.51 -9.74
CA ALA A 581 -2.09 11.57 -9.87
C ALA A 581 -1.39 10.33 -9.28
N ALA A 582 -1.87 9.81 -8.14
CA ALA A 582 -1.35 8.60 -7.53
C ALA A 582 -1.53 7.36 -8.43
N TYR A 583 -2.65 7.25 -9.15
CA TYR A 583 -2.91 6.14 -10.08
C TYR A 583 -2.41 6.36 -11.51
N ARG A 584 -1.78 7.51 -11.78
CA ARG A 584 -1.14 7.78 -13.07
C ARG A 584 -0.26 6.63 -13.61
N PRO A 585 0.61 5.96 -12.82
CA PRO A 585 1.40 4.83 -13.34
C PRO A 585 0.58 3.75 -14.04
N TYR A 586 -0.59 3.40 -13.48
CA TYR A 586 -1.50 2.42 -14.08
C TYR A 586 -2.16 2.96 -15.35
N ILE A 587 -2.57 4.22 -15.35
CA ILE A 587 -3.16 4.88 -16.52
C ILE A 587 -2.14 4.91 -17.67
N ASP A 588 -0.92 5.37 -17.39
CA ASP A 588 0.15 5.50 -18.37
C ASP A 588 0.55 4.13 -18.94
N THR A 589 0.65 3.09 -18.11
CA THR A 589 0.93 1.72 -18.57
C THR A 589 -0.21 1.15 -19.40
N ALA A 590 -1.46 1.42 -19.00
CA ALA A 590 -2.63 0.96 -19.73
C ALA A 590 -2.76 1.63 -21.12
N LEU A 591 -2.21 2.84 -21.31
CA LEU A 591 -2.12 3.48 -22.63
C LEU A 591 -1.29 2.68 -23.64
N PHE A 592 -0.52 1.70 -23.19
CA PHE A 592 0.24 0.83 -24.07
C PHE A 592 -0.22 -0.63 -23.96
N ASP A 593 -1.28 -0.92 -23.20
CA ASP A 593 -1.79 -2.28 -23.02
C ASP A 593 -2.10 -2.96 -24.36
N GLY A 594 -1.79 -4.25 -24.45
CA GLY A 594 -1.86 -5.03 -25.70
C GLY A 594 -0.76 -4.74 -26.71
N THR A 595 0.22 -3.88 -26.39
CA THR A 595 1.36 -3.60 -27.26
C THR A 595 2.67 -4.21 -26.78
N LYS A 596 3.62 -4.38 -27.70
CA LYS A 596 5.00 -4.76 -27.36
C LYS A 596 5.75 -3.66 -26.59
N PHE A 597 5.27 -2.41 -26.63
CA PHE A 597 5.87 -1.33 -25.85
C PHE A 597 5.48 -1.42 -24.38
N HIS A 598 4.28 -1.93 -24.08
CA HIS A 598 3.88 -2.28 -22.73
C HIS A 598 4.80 -3.33 -22.11
N ASP A 599 5.16 -4.38 -22.86
CA ASP A 599 6.13 -5.38 -22.41
C ASP A 599 7.48 -4.73 -22.05
N VAL A 600 7.97 -3.81 -22.87
CA VAL A 600 9.21 -3.04 -22.62
C VAL A 600 9.10 -2.20 -21.34
N ILE A 601 7.96 -1.55 -21.08
CA ILE A 601 7.73 -0.78 -19.84
C ILE A 601 7.81 -1.70 -18.61
N LEU A 602 7.13 -2.85 -18.64
CA LEU A 602 7.11 -3.79 -17.52
C LEU A 602 8.51 -4.37 -17.24
N LEU A 603 9.21 -4.80 -18.28
CA LEU A 603 10.58 -5.34 -18.18
C LEU A 603 11.56 -4.30 -17.65
N ASN A 604 11.50 -3.06 -18.15
CA ASN A 604 12.32 -1.97 -17.62
C ASN A 604 12.02 -1.68 -16.16
N LYS A 605 10.75 -1.72 -15.75
CA LYS A 605 10.39 -1.45 -14.35
C LYS A 605 10.90 -2.55 -13.42
N ALA A 606 10.73 -3.82 -13.81
CA ALA A 606 11.30 -4.95 -13.07
C ALA A 606 12.83 -4.84 -12.96
N ALA A 607 13.52 -4.52 -14.05
CA ALA A 607 14.96 -4.28 -14.03
C ALA A 607 15.35 -3.07 -13.16
N ALA A 608 14.61 -1.97 -13.23
CA ALA A 608 14.87 -0.78 -12.43
C ALA A 608 14.75 -1.05 -10.93
N ASN A 609 13.76 -1.83 -10.50
CA ASN A 609 13.59 -2.25 -9.11
C ASN A 609 14.83 -3.01 -8.59
N ILE A 610 15.31 -3.98 -9.37
CA ILE A 610 16.51 -4.77 -9.08
C ILE A 610 17.76 -3.88 -8.99
N PHE A 611 18.01 -3.05 -10.00
CA PHE A 611 19.21 -2.21 -10.02
C PHE A 611 19.15 -1.07 -9.00
N HIS A 612 17.96 -0.61 -8.60
CA HIS A 612 17.81 0.31 -7.48
C HIS A 612 18.17 -0.35 -6.16
N SER A 613 17.66 -1.57 -5.92
CA SER A 613 18.01 -2.36 -4.73
C SER A 613 19.51 -2.59 -4.63
N ALA A 614 20.13 -3.03 -5.73
CA ALA A 614 21.57 -3.22 -5.83
C ALA A 614 22.33 -1.91 -5.54
N GLU A 615 21.87 -0.77 -6.07
CA GLU A 615 22.52 0.53 -5.84
C GLU A 615 22.52 0.92 -4.37
N MET A 616 21.41 0.70 -3.67
CA MET A 616 21.29 0.98 -2.25
C MET A 616 22.22 0.09 -1.41
N VAL A 617 22.29 -1.21 -1.74
CA VAL A 617 23.23 -2.15 -1.09
C VAL A 617 24.67 -1.72 -1.33
N PHE A 618 25.03 -1.32 -2.55
CA PHE A 618 26.36 -0.77 -2.86
C PHE A 618 26.65 0.55 -2.13
N GLY A 619 25.62 1.36 -1.88
CA GLY A 619 25.69 2.54 -1.02
C GLY A 619 26.10 2.21 0.41
N ASP A 620 25.52 1.17 1.00
CA ASP A 620 25.90 0.66 2.32
C ASP A 620 27.31 0.05 2.31
N ILE A 621 27.63 -0.80 1.32
CA ILE A 621 28.99 -1.37 1.17
C ILE A 621 30.05 -0.27 1.15
N LYS A 622 29.85 0.75 0.32
CA LYS A 622 30.74 1.93 0.26
C LYS A 622 30.87 2.60 1.63
N HIS A 623 29.76 2.83 2.32
CA HIS A 623 29.78 3.47 3.65
C HIS A 623 30.59 2.66 4.66
N GLN A 624 30.41 1.34 4.69
CA GLN A 624 31.11 0.44 5.61
C GLN A 624 32.60 0.30 5.29
N LEU A 625 32.98 0.24 4.01
CA LEU A 625 34.39 0.15 3.59
C LEU A 625 35.15 1.48 3.78
N SER A 626 34.45 2.62 3.76
CA SER A 626 35.09 3.93 3.81
C SER A 626 35.92 4.16 5.09
N GLY A 627 37.02 4.92 4.98
CA GLY A 627 37.81 5.37 6.13
C GLY A 627 38.55 4.27 6.90
N ASN A 628 38.77 3.11 6.28
CA ASN A 628 39.62 2.04 6.82
C ASN A 628 41.08 2.24 6.38
N ASP A 629 42.02 2.10 7.32
CA ASP A 629 43.46 2.31 7.08
C ASP A 629 44.11 1.15 6.30
N SER A 630 43.48 -0.02 6.26
CA SER A 630 43.98 -1.18 5.50
C SER A 630 44.00 -0.87 4.00
N ALA A 631 45.16 -1.05 3.36
CA ALA A 631 45.34 -0.81 1.93
C ALA A 631 44.39 -1.66 1.06
N ALA A 632 44.15 -2.92 1.45
CA ALA A 632 43.24 -3.81 0.74
C ALA A 632 41.77 -3.33 0.83
N ILE A 633 41.33 -2.92 2.03
CA ILE A 633 39.96 -2.40 2.25
C ILE A 633 39.78 -1.04 1.57
N SER A 634 40.76 -0.15 1.68
CA SER A 634 40.80 1.14 0.97
C SER A 634 40.73 0.96 -0.56
N ALA A 635 41.32 -0.09 -1.11
CA ALA A 635 41.19 -0.41 -2.53
C ALA A 635 39.78 -0.90 -2.88
N LEU A 636 39.15 -1.73 -2.04
CA LEU A 636 37.76 -2.15 -2.20
C LEU A 636 36.79 -0.97 -2.12
N ASP A 637 37.00 0.00 -1.20
CA ASP A 637 36.20 1.23 -1.12
C ASP A 637 36.20 1.99 -2.46
N LYS A 638 37.40 2.25 -3.01
CA LYS A 638 37.53 2.93 -4.31
C LYS A 638 36.82 2.19 -5.44
N LEU A 639 36.80 0.86 -5.41
CA LEU A 639 36.09 0.04 -6.40
C LEU A 639 34.58 0.12 -6.19
N ALA A 640 34.09 0.01 -4.94
CA ALA A 640 32.68 0.14 -4.58
C ALA A 640 32.11 1.51 -4.99
N VAL A 641 32.87 2.60 -4.78
CA VAL A 641 32.50 3.95 -5.23
C VAL A 641 32.27 4.00 -6.74
N LYS A 642 33.16 3.38 -7.52
CA LYS A 642 33.05 3.34 -8.99
C LYS A 642 31.85 2.49 -9.43
N THR A 643 31.63 1.34 -8.80
CA THR A 643 30.51 0.44 -9.11
C THR A 643 29.17 1.11 -8.80
N SER A 644 29.00 1.70 -7.62
CA SER A 644 27.80 2.47 -7.26
C SER A 644 27.54 3.62 -8.24
N LYS A 645 28.57 4.36 -8.65
CA LYS A 645 28.44 5.43 -9.64
C LYS A 645 27.92 4.93 -10.99
N ASN A 646 28.50 3.84 -11.51
CA ASN A 646 28.08 3.28 -12.80
C ASN A 646 26.66 2.68 -12.72
N MET A 647 26.31 2.05 -11.60
CA MET A 647 24.96 1.55 -11.36
C MET A 647 23.90 2.65 -11.36
N LYS A 648 24.19 3.81 -10.75
CA LYS A 648 23.32 5.01 -10.84
C LYS A 648 23.10 5.47 -12.27
N ILE A 649 24.17 5.52 -13.07
CA ILE A 649 24.09 5.92 -14.48
C ILE A 649 23.22 4.93 -15.27
N LEU A 650 23.41 3.63 -15.06
CA LEU A 650 22.57 2.61 -15.69
C LEU A 650 21.11 2.74 -15.26
N LEU A 651 20.83 2.90 -13.97
CA LEU A 651 19.47 3.08 -13.45
C LEU A 651 18.78 4.32 -14.06
N GLU A 652 19.50 5.43 -14.20
CA GLU A 652 19.01 6.62 -14.91
C GLU A 652 18.70 6.34 -16.39
N GLN A 653 19.42 5.43 -17.04
CA GLN A 653 19.18 5.05 -18.43
C GLN A 653 17.97 4.11 -18.57
N ILE A 654 17.87 3.08 -17.72
CA ILE A 654 16.70 2.18 -17.69
C ILE A 654 15.41 3.01 -17.55
N LYS A 655 15.41 4.00 -16.64
CA LYS A 655 14.24 4.88 -16.43
C LYS A 655 13.87 5.72 -17.65
N ARG A 656 14.82 6.08 -18.53
CA ARG A 656 14.54 6.85 -19.76
C ARG A 656 13.85 6.04 -20.85
N GLY A 657 14.09 4.72 -20.89
CA GLY A 657 13.42 3.78 -21.78
C GLY A 657 12.00 3.42 -21.30
N SER A 658 11.61 3.89 -20.11
CA SER A 658 10.28 3.70 -19.54
C SER A 658 9.51 5.04 -19.51
N ILE A 659 8.22 4.97 -19.18
CA ILE A 659 7.46 6.16 -18.86
C ILE A 659 7.93 6.65 -17.49
N ASN A 660 8.36 7.91 -17.41
CA ASN A 660 8.61 8.54 -16.12
C ASN A 660 7.25 8.73 -15.44
N VAL A 661 7.00 7.90 -14.44
CA VAL A 661 5.84 8.00 -13.56
C VAL A 661 6.04 9.14 -12.56
#